data_AF-A0A964AFI7-F1
#
_entry.id   AF-A0A964AFI7-F1
#
_cell.length_a   1.000
_cell.length_b   1.000
_cell.length_c   1.000
_cell.angle_alpha   90.00
_cell.angle_beta   90.00
_cell.angle_gamma   90.00
#
_symmetry.space_group_name_H-M   'P 1'
#
loop_
_entity.id
_entity.type
_entity.pdbx_description
1 polymer ?
#
loop_
_entity_poly.entity_id
_entity_poly.type
_entity_poly.pdbx_seq_one_letter_code
_entity_poly.pdbx_strand_id
1 'polypeptide(L)'
;MALLPLLAACTIKDTDVHDTGVIGETGDTEETGDTGETGETGETGEVEPPSCEDAEVHDGDYIVGLDPEICTGASLVRVTGHVLAGREDNPDLASLSCVCGIDGNLRIDDDRTISLASLENLVEIGGTLGIYAGDGLTGLEGLHNLQAVGDLVLVDLGLLSDVSDLRSLTSVGGGLTLANLPSLRSLSGLEDLSFSLIQLRDLPSLSSIEPLAPQADLRYLSVERVGLESLAPLGGAGGLEDGLVVSGCDGLHSLEGLEDISAAPVGVTLTDNAWLSDISALGGLVSLEVLELGGNPQLADLSPLAGLTSISNRLTLSVEGAVDLSGLAGLEEVRGTLQLFDTAVSTEGLEALYRADTLQIEGYAGPDLAGFAGLTTVVTLSVVDNPALPSLFGLEGLTSVTDVTLQGNDLLVDLVGLDGLTEVSGELDVNRNVGLRTLAGLDSLETVGTLKVRNNAQLRDVEGLGSLSTISELRLRDNPRLASLEGLGPMTEIGALTLENLPALSSMDGLGAVVEVVGALDVIGLDSLTDLDGLQALEVAGSMTLSQCAGLESLGRARRLRRVYGLFEVDDNDALLSLDGVERLRRVQALSIQGNALLSDLTELHDLQEVTDSFSIVSNPSLATADAEALRDAVGTIGGAVDVRDNGP
;
A
#
# COMPACT_ATOMS: atom_id res chain seq x y z
N MET A 1 -5.67 -0.25 -0.93
CA MET A 1 -5.57 -1.67 -1.39
C MET A 1 -5.41 -2.60 -0.19
N ALA A 2 -6.40 -2.61 0.72
CA ALA A 2 -6.44 -3.49 1.89
C ALA A 2 -7.57 -4.52 1.65
N LEU A 3 -7.20 -5.64 1.05
CA LEU A 3 -8.08 -6.74 0.72
C LEU A 3 -7.49 -8.00 1.37
N LEU A 4 -8.29 -8.64 2.23
CA LEU A 4 -8.11 -9.99 2.79
C LEU A 4 -6.99 -10.17 3.82
N PRO A 5 -7.37 -10.49 5.07
CA PRO A 5 -7.10 -11.85 5.52
C PRO A 5 -8.27 -12.40 6.35
N LEU A 6 -9.32 -12.90 5.69
CA LEU A 6 -10.28 -13.80 6.35
C LEU A 6 -10.90 -14.87 5.42
N LEU A 7 -10.74 -14.77 4.09
CA LEU A 7 -10.91 -15.96 3.22
C LEU A 7 -9.69 -16.91 3.22
N ALA A 8 -8.60 -16.58 3.93
CA ALA A 8 -7.40 -17.42 4.02
C ALA A 8 -7.44 -18.46 5.16
N ALA A 9 -8.48 -18.47 5.99
CA ALA A 9 -8.62 -19.44 7.09
C ALA A 9 -9.24 -20.78 6.67
N CYS A 10 -9.59 -20.96 5.39
CA CYS A 10 -10.12 -22.22 4.87
C CYS A 10 -9.36 -22.71 3.62
N THR A 11 -8.02 -22.67 3.66
CA THR A 11 -7.20 -23.56 2.82
C THR A 11 -6.67 -24.68 3.70
N ILE A 12 -7.17 -25.89 3.48
CA ILE A 12 -6.57 -27.13 3.96
C ILE A 12 -5.08 -27.10 3.58
N LYS A 13 -4.20 -26.87 4.55
CA LYS A 13 -2.80 -27.24 4.44
C LYS A 13 -2.68 -28.62 5.07
N ASP A 14 -2.53 -29.62 4.23
CA ASP A 14 -1.88 -30.88 4.60
C ASP A 14 -0.60 -30.55 5.36
N THR A 15 -0.54 -30.84 6.66
CA THR A 15 0.62 -31.44 7.34
C THR A 15 0.38 -31.63 8.84
N ASP A 16 0.67 -32.87 9.26
CA ASP A 16 1.20 -33.32 10.56
C ASP A 16 0.24 -33.63 11.73
N VAL A 17 -0.18 -34.90 11.69
CA VAL A 17 -0.27 -35.84 12.82
C VAL A 17 0.96 -35.73 13.74
N HIS A 18 0.74 -35.45 15.04
CA HIS A 18 1.27 -36.26 16.16
C HIS A 18 0.85 -35.70 17.54
N ASP A 19 -0.01 -36.50 18.20
CA ASP A 19 0.17 -37.08 19.54
C ASP A 19 0.20 -36.20 20.82
N THR A 20 -0.94 -36.25 21.51
CA THR A 20 -1.25 -36.44 22.94
C THR A 20 -0.34 -35.89 24.07
N GLY A 21 -1.02 -35.39 25.12
CA GLY A 21 -0.56 -35.62 26.49
C GLY A 21 -1.15 -34.80 27.64
N VAL A 22 -2.16 -35.40 28.30
CA VAL A 22 -2.34 -35.52 29.78
C VAL A 22 -3.07 -34.41 30.56
N ILE A 23 -4.21 -34.78 31.14
CA ILE A 23 -4.61 -34.80 32.58
C ILE A 23 -6.05 -35.39 32.65
N GLY A 24 -6.53 -36.20 33.57
CA GLY A 24 -6.10 -36.79 34.84
C GLY A 24 -7.38 -37.29 35.54
N GLU A 25 -7.45 -38.56 35.93
CA GLU A 25 -8.58 -39.19 36.63
C GLU A 25 -8.90 -38.54 37.99
N THR A 26 -10.16 -38.56 38.43
CA THR A 26 -10.67 -39.35 39.59
C THR A 26 -12.04 -38.82 40.07
N GLY A 27 -12.94 -39.73 40.46
CA GLY A 27 -14.00 -39.41 41.42
C GLY A 27 -15.33 -40.14 41.25
N ASP A 28 -15.40 -41.42 41.64
CA ASP A 28 -16.66 -42.13 41.95
C ASP A 28 -17.43 -41.45 43.11
N THR A 29 -18.77 -41.41 43.00
CA THR A 29 -19.67 -41.77 44.11
C THR A 29 -21.04 -42.21 43.57
N GLU A 30 -21.42 -43.46 43.88
CA GLU A 30 -22.81 -43.94 43.86
C GLU A 30 -23.65 -43.24 44.94
N GLU A 31 -24.90 -42.90 44.63
CA GLU A 31 -26.00 -43.05 45.60
C GLU A 31 -27.34 -43.30 44.90
N THR A 32 -28.16 -44.15 45.54
CA THR A 32 -29.42 -44.70 45.06
C THR A 32 -30.60 -43.95 45.69
N GLY A 33 -31.75 -43.84 45.00
CA GLY A 33 -32.97 -43.33 45.63
C GLY A 33 -34.17 -43.16 44.69
N ASP A 34 -35.23 -43.90 44.99
CA ASP A 34 -36.47 -44.12 44.24
C ASP A 34 -37.61 -43.14 44.60
N THR A 35 -38.60 -43.06 43.71
CA THR A 35 -40.00 -42.60 43.81
C THR A 35 -40.37 -41.11 43.83
N GLY A 36 -41.25 -40.74 42.88
CA GLY A 36 -42.15 -39.58 43.03
C GLY A 36 -42.83 -39.08 41.74
N GLU A 37 -43.74 -39.86 41.16
CA GLU A 37 -44.73 -39.32 40.20
C GLU A 37 -45.59 -38.25 40.87
N THR A 38 -45.76 -37.08 40.23
CA THR A 38 -47.07 -36.42 40.05
C THR A 38 -46.98 -35.30 39.01
N GLY A 39 -47.87 -35.35 38.01
CA GLY A 39 -48.47 -34.13 37.44
C GLY A 39 -48.12 -33.80 35.99
N GLU A 40 -48.67 -34.54 35.04
CA GLU A 40 -48.80 -34.11 33.65
C GLU A 40 -49.65 -32.83 33.57
N THR A 41 -49.08 -31.75 33.06
CA THR A 41 -49.80 -30.73 32.30
C THR A 41 -49.24 -30.73 30.89
N GLY A 42 -50.09 -31.06 29.92
CA GLY A 42 -49.71 -31.23 28.52
C GLY A 42 -49.09 -29.95 27.93
N GLU A 43 -47.78 -30.01 27.73
CA GLU A 43 -47.05 -29.20 26.77
C GLU A 43 -47.17 -29.85 25.39
N THR A 44 -47.32 -28.99 24.38
CA THR A 44 -47.11 -29.36 22.98
C THR A 44 -45.75 -30.02 22.88
N GLY A 45 -45.71 -31.31 22.54
CA GLY A 45 -44.46 -32.06 22.49
C GLY A 45 -43.47 -31.44 21.52
N GLU A 46 -42.53 -30.66 22.05
CA GLU A 46 -41.24 -30.45 21.43
C GLU A 46 -40.55 -31.82 21.43
N VAL A 47 -40.19 -32.29 20.24
CA VAL A 47 -39.39 -33.51 20.12
C VAL A 47 -38.02 -33.15 20.68
N GLU A 48 -37.63 -33.77 21.79
CA GLU A 48 -36.29 -33.56 22.36
C GLU A 48 -35.24 -33.90 21.29
N PRO A 49 -34.19 -33.07 21.14
CA PRO A 49 -33.10 -33.35 20.21
C PRO A 49 -32.40 -34.66 20.57
N PRO A 50 -31.81 -35.36 19.58
CA PRO A 50 -31.17 -36.65 19.82
C PRO A 50 -29.94 -36.53 20.74
N SER A 51 -29.73 -37.51 21.62
CA SER A 51 -28.53 -37.55 22.47
C SER A 51 -27.35 -38.18 21.73
N CYS A 52 -26.21 -37.48 21.72
CA CYS A 52 -24.94 -37.97 21.17
C CYS A 52 -24.03 -38.70 22.16
N GLU A 53 -24.46 -38.89 23.40
CA GLU A 53 -23.60 -39.48 24.45
C GLU A 53 -23.17 -40.91 24.13
N ASP A 54 -24.08 -41.69 23.54
CA ASP A 54 -23.85 -43.10 23.17
C ASP A 54 -23.55 -43.28 21.66
N ALA A 55 -23.18 -42.21 20.95
CA ALA A 55 -22.89 -42.27 19.52
C ALA A 55 -21.62 -43.09 19.21
N GLU A 56 -21.64 -43.81 18.09
CA GLU A 56 -20.45 -44.48 17.57
C GLU A 56 -19.41 -43.44 17.14
N VAL A 57 -18.17 -43.58 17.61
CA VAL A 57 -17.09 -42.62 17.31
C VAL A 57 -16.38 -43.02 16.02
N HIS A 58 -16.39 -42.13 15.04
CA HIS A 58 -15.70 -42.28 13.77
C HIS A 58 -14.50 -41.32 13.72
N ASP A 59 -13.30 -41.89 13.64
CA ASP A 59 -12.06 -41.12 13.69
C ASP A 59 -11.62 -40.60 12.32
N GLY A 60 -11.21 -39.33 12.30
CA GLY A 60 -10.58 -38.68 11.15
C GLY A 60 -11.52 -37.81 10.32
N ASP A 61 -10.96 -37.25 9.25
CA ASP A 61 -11.66 -36.36 8.32
C ASP A 61 -12.53 -37.16 7.34
N TYR A 62 -13.60 -36.53 6.88
CA TYR A 62 -14.57 -37.12 5.99
C TYR A 62 -14.94 -36.21 4.83
N ILE A 63 -14.87 -36.74 3.61
CA ILE A 63 -15.32 -36.07 2.39
C ILE A 63 -16.53 -36.83 1.83
N VAL A 64 -17.68 -36.16 1.83
CA VAL A 64 -18.97 -36.73 1.40
C VAL A 64 -18.86 -37.31 0.00
N GLY A 65 -19.07 -38.63 -0.06
CA GLY A 65 -19.10 -39.49 -1.23
C GLY A 65 -17.77 -39.67 -1.97
N LEU A 66 -16.65 -39.23 -1.40
CA LEU A 66 -15.33 -39.80 -1.72
C LEU A 66 -14.96 -40.89 -0.71
N ASP A 67 -15.31 -40.69 0.55
CA ASP A 67 -15.05 -41.63 1.63
C ASP A 67 -16.20 -42.64 1.81
N PRO A 68 -15.94 -43.82 2.43
CA PRO A 68 -16.98 -44.84 2.70
C PRO A 68 -18.17 -44.26 3.47
N GLU A 69 -19.40 -44.75 3.28
CA GLU A 69 -20.57 -44.22 4.01
C GLU A 69 -20.33 -44.16 5.53
N ILE A 70 -20.49 -42.97 6.14
CA ILE A 70 -20.45 -42.83 7.61
C ILE A 70 -21.59 -43.64 8.21
N CYS A 71 -22.80 -43.48 7.66
CA CYS A 71 -24.00 -44.11 8.16
C CYS A 71 -24.22 -45.50 7.56
N THR A 72 -23.60 -46.51 8.17
CA THR A 72 -23.76 -47.93 7.76
C THR A 72 -24.83 -48.69 8.56
N GLY A 73 -25.44 -48.06 9.57
CA GLY A 73 -26.40 -48.65 10.50
C GLY A 73 -27.41 -47.65 11.06
N ALA A 74 -28.12 -48.05 12.12
CA ALA A 74 -29.15 -47.22 12.77
C ALA A 74 -28.63 -46.45 14.00
N SER A 75 -27.36 -46.64 14.38
CA SER A 75 -26.71 -45.92 15.47
C SER A 75 -26.39 -44.48 15.04
N LEU A 76 -26.48 -43.54 15.98
CA LEU A 76 -25.93 -42.20 15.78
C LEU A 76 -24.40 -42.24 15.75
N VAL A 77 -23.79 -41.31 15.04
CA VAL A 77 -22.33 -41.23 14.87
C VAL A 77 -21.81 -39.86 15.30
N ARG A 78 -20.67 -39.85 15.99
CA ARG A 78 -19.84 -38.65 16.22
C ARG A 78 -18.57 -38.75 15.40
N VAL A 79 -18.26 -37.71 14.64
CA VAL A 79 -17.04 -37.62 13.82
C VAL A 79 -15.99 -36.76 14.55
N THR A 80 -14.79 -37.28 14.78
CA THR A 80 -13.74 -36.55 15.53
C THR A 80 -12.95 -35.57 14.67
N GLY A 81 -12.97 -35.73 13.34
CA GLY A 81 -12.31 -34.84 12.38
C GLY A 81 -13.26 -33.84 11.71
N HIS A 82 -12.84 -33.35 10.55
CA HIS A 82 -13.62 -32.41 9.73
C HIS A 82 -14.53 -33.14 8.74
N VAL A 83 -15.69 -32.56 8.43
CA VAL A 83 -16.61 -33.05 7.41
C VAL A 83 -16.69 -32.03 6.28
N LEU A 84 -16.40 -32.45 5.05
CA LEU A 84 -16.49 -31.65 3.83
C LEU A 84 -17.55 -32.23 2.88
N ALA A 85 -18.49 -31.40 2.46
CA ALA A 85 -19.54 -31.74 1.50
C ALA A 85 -19.58 -30.74 0.33
N GLY A 86 -19.91 -31.24 -0.88
CA GLY A 86 -20.31 -30.41 -2.04
C GLY A 86 -19.31 -30.25 -3.20
N ARG A 87 -18.10 -30.83 -3.16
CA ARG A 87 -17.17 -30.76 -4.30
C ARG A 87 -17.62 -31.59 -5.52
N GLU A 88 -17.77 -30.90 -6.66
CA GLU A 88 -17.92 -31.27 -8.09
C GLU A 88 -18.65 -32.56 -8.55
N ASP A 89 -19.01 -33.53 -7.71
CA ASP A 89 -19.76 -34.73 -8.14
C ASP A 89 -20.64 -35.36 -7.04
N ASN A 90 -20.77 -34.75 -5.85
CA ASN A 90 -21.52 -35.35 -4.72
C ASN A 90 -22.53 -34.42 -4.03
N PRO A 91 -23.82 -34.48 -4.42
CA PRO A 91 -24.84 -33.55 -3.93
C PRO A 91 -25.65 -34.04 -2.72
N ASP A 92 -25.46 -35.29 -2.25
CA ASP A 92 -26.37 -35.87 -1.27
C ASP A 92 -25.76 -35.95 0.13
N LEU A 93 -26.26 -35.10 1.04
CA LEU A 93 -25.95 -35.15 2.46
C LEU A 93 -26.58 -36.37 3.16
N ALA A 94 -27.31 -37.25 2.46
CA ALA A 94 -27.92 -38.45 3.03
C ALA A 94 -26.93 -39.35 3.79
N SER A 95 -25.65 -39.37 3.40
CA SER A 95 -24.61 -40.12 4.11
C SER A 95 -24.29 -39.58 5.50
N LEU A 96 -24.80 -38.39 5.83
CA LEU A 96 -24.67 -37.74 7.15
C LEU A 96 -25.93 -37.92 8.03
N SER A 97 -26.94 -38.69 7.58
CA SER A 97 -28.24 -38.81 8.26
C SER A 97 -28.20 -39.32 9.70
N CYS A 98 -27.16 -40.05 10.08
CA CYS A 98 -26.92 -40.54 11.43
C CYS A 98 -25.93 -39.68 12.24
N VAL A 99 -25.29 -38.70 11.62
CA VAL A 99 -24.27 -37.88 12.28
C VAL A 99 -24.98 -36.92 13.23
N CYS A 100 -24.59 -37.00 14.50
CA CYS A 100 -25.17 -36.18 15.54
C CYS A 100 -24.17 -35.18 16.13
N GLY A 101 -22.87 -35.44 16.00
CA GLY A 101 -21.81 -34.55 16.46
C GLY A 101 -20.60 -34.57 15.55
N ILE A 102 -19.96 -33.41 15.39
CA ILE A 102 -18.70 -33.25 14.66
C ILE A 102 -17.74 -32.46 15.54
N ASP A 103 -16.62 -33.03 15.98
CA ASP A 103 -15.68 -32.31 16.84
C ASP A 103 -14.89 -31.24 16.05
N GLY A 104 -14.68 -31.48 14.75
CA GLY A 104 -14.04 -30.55 13.83
C GLY A 104 -15.01 -29.57 13.14
N ASN A 105 -14.75 -29.29 11.87
CA ASN A 105 -15.53 -28.33 11.07
C ASN A 105 -16.51 -29.07 10.17
N LEU A 106 -17.69 -28.52 9.95
CA LEU A 106 -18.59 -28.93 8.88
C LEU A 106 -18.57 -27.87 7.77
N ARG A 107 -17.98 -28.19 6.62
CA ARG A 107 -18.02 -27.32 5.43
C ARG A 107 -18.95 -27.91 4.37
N ILE A 108 -19.93 -27.15 3.94
CA ILE A 108 -20.86 -27.45 2.87
C ILE A 108 -20.66 -26.43 1.76
N ASP A 109 -20.33 -26.88 0.55
CA ASP A 109 -19.92 -26.03 -0.56
C ASP A 109 -20.49 -26.59 -1.87
N ASP A 110 -21.73 -26.26 -2.23
CA ASP A 110 -22.40 -26.80 -3.42
C ASP A 110 -23.23 -25.74 -4.16
N ASP A 111 -22.81 -25.40 -5.38
CA ASP A 111 -23.47 -24.45 -6.30
C ASP A 111 -24.84 -24.95 -6.83
N ARG A 112 -25.31 -26.14 -6.41
CA ARG A 112 -26.60 -26.72 -6.80
C ARG A 112 -27.63 -26.61 -5.68
N THR A 113 -28.87 -27.00 -5.94
CA THR A 113 -29.93 -27.06 -4.93
C THR A 113 -29.64 -28.16 -3.90
N ILE A 114 -28.88 -27.84 -2.85
CA ILE A 114 -28.62 -28.71 -1.72
C ILE A 114 -29.81 -28.71 -0.75
N SER A 115 -30.05 -29.84 -0.09
CA SER A 115 -31.02 -29.96 1.00
C SER A 115 -30.28 -30.32 2.28
N LEU A 116 -30.53 -29.58 3.35
CA LEU A 116 -29.92 -29.81 4.66
C LEU A 116 -30.71 -30.80 5.51
N ALA A 117 -31.85 -31.33 5.01
CA ALA A 117 -32.75 -32.19 5.78
C ALA A 117 -32.08 -33.42 6.40
N SER A 118 -31.04 -33.97 5.77
CA SER A 118 -30.27 -35.09 6.32
C SER A 118 -29.43 -34.73 7.53
N LEU A 119 -29.32 -33.46 7.91
CA LEU A 119 -28.62 -33.02 9.11
C LEU A 119 -29.54 -32.95 10.34
N GLU A 120 -30.78 -33.46 10.26
CA GLU A 120 -31.77 -33.38 11.35
C GLU A 120 -31.29 -33.96 12.69
N ASN A 121 -30.31 -34.86 12.69
CA ASN A 121 -29.76 -35.44 13.92
C ASN A 121 -28.58 -34.66 14.50
N LEU A 122 -28.09 -33.64 13.81
CA LEU A 122 -26.90 -32.87 14.19
C LEU A 122 -27.22 -31.93 15.37
N VAL A 123 -26.48 -32.09 16.46
CA VAL A 123 -26.66 -31.35 17.71
C VAL A 123 -25.45 -30.48 18.05
N GLU A 124 -24.23 -30.91 17.69
CA GLU A 124 -23.01 -30.19 18.04
C GLU A 124 -21.98 -30.19 16.90
N ILE A 125 -21.36 -29.04 16.68
CA ILE A 125 -20.16 -28.89 15.85
C ILE A 125 -19.09 -28.17 16.69
N GLY A 126 -18.00 -28.84 17.07
CA GLY A 126 -16.95 -28.24 17.90
C GLY A 126 -16.19 -27.11 17.20
N GLY A 127 -16.08 -27.17 15.87
CA GLY A 127 -15.48 -26.14 15.03
C GLY A 127 -16.50 -25.30 14.24
N THR A 128 -16.12 -24.87 13.05
CA THR A 128 -16.94 -24.01 12.19
C THR A 128 -18.04 -24.81 11.47
N LEU A 129 -19.27 -24.32 11.52
CA LEU A 129 -20.30 -24.60 10.51
C LEU A 129 -20.17 -23.58 9.39
N GLY A 130 -19.70 -24.05 8.22
CA GLY A 130 -19.55 -23.22 7.03
C GLY A 130 -20.45 -23.69 5.90
N ILE A 131 -21.40 -22.86 5.48
CA ILE A 131 -22.29 -23.12 4.34
C ILE A 131 -22.01 -22.09 3.26
N TYR A 132 -21.60 -22.58 2.09
CA TYR A 132 -21.16 -21.80 0.94
C TYR A 132 -22.00 -22.15 -0.29
N ALA A 133 -22.35 -21.14 -1.08
CA ALA A 133 -22.88 -21.27 -2.44
C ALA A 133 -24.21 -22.04 -2.63
N GLY A 134 -25.06 -22.11 -1.60
CA GLY A 134 -26.38 -22.74 -1.65
C GLY A 134 -27.48 -21.85 -2.25
N ASP A 135 -27.42 -21.53 -3.54
CA ASP A 135 -28.40 -20.67 -4.24
C ASP A 135 -29.85 -21.21 -4.20
N GLY A 136 -30.05 -22.47 -3.82
CA GLY A 136 -31.37 -23.07 -3.62
C GLY A 136 -31.94 -22.98 -2.19
N LEU A 137 -31.11 -22.63 -1.20
CA LEU A 137 -31.52 -22.62 0.20
C LEU A 137 -32.34 -21.36 0.50
N THR A 138 -33.59 -21.57 0.92
CA THR A 138 -34.49 -20.49 1.38
C THR A 138 -34.54 -20.39 2.91
N GLY A 139 -34.21 -21.48 3.59
CA GLY A 139 -34.01 -21.60 5.04
C GLY A 139 -32.92 -22.64 5.31
N LEU A 140 -32.72 -22.99 6.58
CA LEU A 140 -31.71 -23.95 7.02
C LEU A 140 -32.37 -25.24 7.55
N GLU A 141 -33.48 -25.64 6.93
CA GLU A 141 -34.29 -26.80 7.33
C GLU A 141 -33.42 -28.07 7.40
N GLY A 142 -33.32 -28.61 8.60
CA GLY A 142 -32.41 -29.71 8.95
C GLY A 142 -31.46 -29.37 10.08
N LEU A 143 -31.22 -28.10 10.37
CA LEU A 143 -30.36 -27.66 11.49
C LEU A 143 -31.13 -27.33 12.78
N HIS A 144 -32.41 -27.65 12.85
CA HIS A 144 -33.30 -27.32 13.97
C HIS A 144 -32.96 -28.00 15.30
N ASN A 145 -32.08 -28.99 15.32
CA ASN A 145 -31.58 -29.64 16.53
C ASN A 145 -30.16 -29.19 16.91
N LEU A 146 -29.53 -28.32 16.12
CA LEU A 146 -28.18 -27.84 16.39
C LEU A 146 -28.18 -26.92 17.61
N GLN A 147 -27.44 -27.30 18.65
CA GLN A 147 -27.39 -26.62 19.94
C GLN A 147 -26.09 -25.88 20.19
N ALA A 148 -24.98 -26.35 19.61
CA ALA A 148 -23.67 -25.75 19.79
C ALA A 148 -22.86 -25.77 18.49
N VAL A 149 -22.19 -24.66 18.21
CA VAL A 149 -21.22 -24.53 17.12
C VAL A 149 -20.00 -23.73 17.58
N GLY A 150 -18.82 -24.00 17.04
CA GLY A 150 -17.65 -23.14 17.21
C GLY A 150 -17.87 -21.77 16.53
N ASP A 151 -17.90 -21.74 15.20
CA ASP A 151 -18.18 -20.53 14.42
C ASP A 151 -19.32 -20.76 13.42
N LEU A 152 -20.13 -19.73 13.17
CA LEU A 152 -21.20 -19.77 12.18
C LEU A 152 -20.83 -18.94 10.96
N VAL A 153 -20.69 -19.59 9.80
CA VAL A 153 -20.30 -18.95 8.54
C VAL A 153 -21.30 -19.28 7.44
N LEU A 154 -22.04 -18.28 6.96
CA LEU A 154 -22.99 -18.40 5.85
C LEU A 154 -22.59 -17.43 4.73
N VAL A 155 -22.28 -17.96 3.55
CA VAL A 155 -21.72 -17.18 2.43
C VAL A 155 -22.39 -17.57 1.11
N ASP A 156 -22.71 -16.58 0.28
CA ASP A 156 -23.22 -16.79 -1.08
C ASP A 156 -24.53 -17.61 -1.12
N LEU A 157 -25.48 -17.32 -0.22
CA LEU A 157 -26.81 -17.96 -0.19
C LEU A 157 -27.87 -16.97 -0.69
N GLY A 158 -28.01 -16.87 -2.01
CA GLY A 158 -28.79 -15.82 -2.67
C GLY A 158 -30.28 -15.77 -2.29
N LEU A 159 -30.87 -16.91 -1.94
CA LEU A 159 -32.31 -17.04 -1.62
C LEU A 159 -32.63 -17.16 -0.13
N LEU A 160 -31.63 -17.24 0.75
CA LEU A 160 -31.84 -17.41 2.18
C LEU A 160 -32.55 -16.19 2.75
N SER A 161 -33.75 -16.36 3.33
CA SER A 161 -34.56 -15.24 3.85
C SER A 161 -34.43 -15.02 5.35
N ASP A 162 -34.15 -16.08 6.10
CA ASP A 162 -34.01 -16.09 7.55
C ASP A 162 -33.19 -17.29 8.02
N VAL A 163 -32.82 -17.29 9.29
CA VAL A 163 -32.05 -18.35 9.96
C VAL A 163 -32.81 -18.96 11.14
N SER A 164 -34.15 -18.95 11.08
CA SER A 164 -35.02 -19.35 12.21
C SER A 164 -34.88 -20.83 12.59
N ASP A 165 -34.40 -21.64 11.66
CA ASP A 165 -34.03 -23.03 11.90
C ASP A 165 -32.85 -23.19 12.87
N LEU A 166 -32.13 -22.12 13.23
CA LEU A 166 -31.03 -22.16 14.21
C LEU A 166 -31.46 -21.87 15.65
N ARG A 167 -32.76 -21.68 15.92
CA ARG A 167 -33.33 -21.32 17.25
C ARG A 167 -32.95 -22.22 18.43
N SER A 168 -32.40 -23.41 18.17
CA SER A 168 -31.96 -24.34 19.20
C SER A 168 -30.53 -24.09 19.67
N LEU A 169 -29.79 -23.20 18.97
CA LEU A 169 -28.45 -22.81 19.38
C LEU A 169 -28.50 -22.15 20.76
N THR A 170 -27.62 -22.63 21.63
CA THR A 170 -27.41 -22.10 22.98
C THR A 170 -25.98 -21.60 23.18
N SER A 171 -25.07 -21.96 22.28
CA SER A 171 -23.67 -21.56 22.34
C SER A 171 -23.07 -21.43 20.93
N VAL A 172 -22.38 -20.31 20.71
CA VAL A 172 -21.45 -20.11 19.60
C VAL A 172 -20.09 -19.78 20.21
N GLY A 173 -19.07 -20.60 19.95
CA GLY A 173 -17.77 -20.50 20.60
C GLY A 173 -16.89 -19.33 20.14
N GLY A 174 -17.09 -18.83 18.92
CA GLY A 174 -16.25 -17.81 18.30
C GLY A 174 -17.04 -16.66 17.69
N GLY A 175 -17.33 -16.72 16.38
CA GLY A 175 -17.88 -15.62 15.61
C GLY A 175 -19.02 -15.96 14.65
N LEU A 176 -19.69 -14.90 14.21
CA LEU A 176 -20.74 -14.90 13.20
C LEU A 176 -20.25 -14.21 11.93
N THR A 177 -20.24 -14.93 10.81
CA THR A 177 -19.91 -14.38 9.50
C THR A 177 -21.04 -14.63 8.52
N LEU A 178 -21.68 -13.55 8.07
CA LEU A 178 -22.76 -13.55 7.10
C LEU A 178 -22.34 -12.69 5.90
N ALA A 179 -22.21 -13.30 4.72
CA ALA A 179 -21.71 -12.59 3.54
C ALA A 179 -22.49 -12.93 2.26
N ASN A 180 -22.82 -11.90 1.47
CA ASN A 180 -23.52 -12.04 0.20
C ASN A 180 -24.84 -12.84 0.32
N LEU A 181 -25.71 -12.38 1.22
CA LEU A 181 -27.05 -12.94 1.46
C LEU A 181 -28.11 -11.89 1.12
N PRO A 182 -28.29 -11.54 -0.17
CA PRO A 182 -29.11 -10.41 -0.59
C PRO A 182 -30.59 -10.52 -0.19
N SER A 183 -31.09 -11.73 0.06
CA SER A 183 -32.48 -11.99 0.46
C SER A 183 -32.70 -12.06 1.97
N LEU A 184 -31.63 -12.08 2.78
CA LEU A 184 -31.71 -12.28 4.22
C LEU A 184 -32.33 -11.04 4.88
N ARG A 185 -33.46 -11.25 5.58
CA ARG A 185 -34.25 -10.18 6.20
C ARG A 185 -34.27 -10.24 7.72
N SER A 186 -33.99 -11.41 8.29
CA SER A 186 -34.14 -11.69 9.70
C SER A 186 -33.01 -12.56 10.21
N LEU A 187 -32.51 -12.22 11.40
CA LEU A 187 -31.57 -13.03 12.17
C LEU A 187 -32.26 -13.81 13.30
N SER A 188 -33.59 -13.91 13.26
CA SER A 188 -34.31 -14.74 14.25
C SER A 188 -33.82 -16.18 14.17
N GLY A 189 -33.64 -16.80 15.33
CA GLY A 189 -32.89 -18.04 15.52
C GLY A 189 -31.51 -17.82 16.16
N LEU A 190 -31.03 -16.58 16.27
CA LEU A 190 -29.74 -16.24 16.90
C LEU A 190 -29.89 -15.47 18.23
N GLU A 191 -31.08 -15.48 18.83
CA GLU A 191 -31.37 -14.82 20.10
C GLU A 191 -30.54 -15.39 21.26
N ASP A 192 -30.23 -14.56 22.26
CA ASP A 192 -29.53 -14.93 23.50
C ASP A 192 -28.11 -15.52 23.32
N LEU A 193 -27.50 -15.35 22.14
CA LEU A 193 -26.12 -15.76 21.84
C LEU A 193 -25.12 -14.61 22.05
N SER A 194 -23.92 -14.93 22.55
CA SER A 194 -22.79 -13.99 22.65
C SER A 194 -21.76 -14.30 21.56
N PHE A 195 -21.31 -13.28 20.84
CA PHE A 195 -20.31 -13.38 19.78
C PHE A 195 -19.11 -12.51 20.11
N SER A 196 -17.91 -13.08 19.99
CA SER A 196 -16.67 -12.30 20.09
C SER A 196 -16.35 -11.53 18.80
N LEU A 197 -16.90 -11.99 17.68
CA LEU A 197 -16.71 -11.43 16.35
C LEU A 197 -18.03 -11.47 15.57
N ILE A 198 -18.41 -10.34 14.98
CA ILE A 198 -19.55 -10.23 14.06
C ILE A 198 -19.08 -9.62 12.75
N GLN A 199 -19.36 -10.31 11.64
CA GLN A 199 -19.09 -9.87 10.27
C GLN A 199 -20.36 -9.98 9.44
N LEU A 200 -20.90 -8.84 9.03
CA LEU A 200 -22.08 -8.72 8.19
C LEU A 200 -21.71 -8.00 6.90
N ARG A 201 -21.76 -8.69 5.77
CA ARG A 201 -21.32 -8.14 4.48
C ARG A 201 -22.32 -8.43 3.36
N ASP A 202 -22.64 -7.42 2.55
CA ASP A 202 -23.54 -7.58 1.40
C ASP A 202 -24.90 -8.17 1.80
N LEU A 203 -25.54 -7.52 2.78
CA LEU A 203 -26.85 -7.91 3.33
C LEU A 203 -27.86 -6.75 3.15
N PRO A 204 -28.16 -6.32 1.91
CA PRO A 204 -28.97 -5.13 1.65
C PRO A 204 -30.42 -5.23 2.14
N SER A 205 -30.96 -6.45 2.32
CA SER A 205 -32.33 -6.66 2.83
C SER A 205 -32.41 -6.72 4.35
N LEU A 206 -31.27 -6.82 5.04
CA LEU A 206 -31.22 -6.91 6.50
C LEU A 206 -31.31 -5.50 7.09
N SER A 207 -32.40 -5.22 7.81
CA SER A 207 -32.72 -3.89 8.36
C SER A 207 -32.64 -3.81 9.89
N SER A 208 -32.52 -4.96 10.57
CA SER A 208 -32.44 -5.03 12.02
C SER A 208 -31.52 -6.16 12.46
N ILE A 209 -30.80 -5.90 13.55
CA ILE A 209 -29.94 -6.85 14.27
C ILE A 209 -30.45 -7.09 15.70
N GLU A 210 -31.74 -6.81 15.98
CA GLU A 210 -32.36 -7.07 17.29
C GLU A 210 -32.10 -8.49 17.84
N PRO A 211 -32.11 -9.57 17.02
CA PRO A 211 -31.81 -10.91 17.52
C PRO A 211 -30.38 -11.07 18.07
N LEU A 212 -29.46 -10.17 17.72
CA LEU A 212 -28.10 -10.17 18.27
C LEU A 212 -28.01 -9.39 19.59
N ALA A 213 -29.09 -8.85 20.14
CA ALA A 213 -29.01 -8.00 21.33
C ALA A 213 -28.89 -8.80 22.65
N PRO A 214 -28.06 -8.38 23.62
CA PRO A 214 -26.89 -7.48 23.57
C PRO A 214 -25.54 -8.22 23.41
N GLN A 215 -24.47 -7.53 23.00
CA GLN A 215 -23.14 -8.10 22.71
C GLN A 215 -22.02 -7.50 23.57
N ALA A 216 -21.97 -7.87 24.85
CA ALA A 216 -20.98 -7.35 25.80
C ALA A 216 -19.55 -7.86 25.58
N ASP A 217 -19.40 -9.05 24.97
CA ASP A 217 -18.09 -9.69 24.74
C ASP A 217 -17.52 -9.43 23.33
N LEU A 218 -18.17 -8.54 22.55
CA LEU A 218 -17.78 -8.27 21.17
C LEU A 218 -16.45 -7.54 21.10
N ARG A 219 -15.48 -8.15 20.40
CA ARG A 219 -14.13 -7.60 20.19
C ARG A 219 -13.91 -7.11 18.77
N TYR A 220 -14.63 -7.66 17.80
CA TYR A 220 -14.58 -7.24 16.40
C TYR A 220 -15.98 -7.08 15.80
N LEU A 221 -16.24 -5.94 15.17
CA LEU A 221 -17.46 -5.67 14.41
C LEU A 221 -17.11 -5.20 13.00
N SER A 222 -17.62 -5.91 11.98
CA SER A 222 -17.68 -5.39 10.62
C SER A 222 -19.11 -5.42 10.09
N VAL A 223 -19.57 -4.27 9.62
CA VAL A 223 -20.85 -4.10 8.92
C VAL A 223 -20.59 -3.38 7.60
N GLU A 224 -20.71 -4.11 6.49
CA GLU A 224 -20.35 -3.64 5.15
C GLU A 224 -21.49 -3.85 4.16
N ARG A 225 -22.04 -2.76 3.59
CA ARG A 225 -23.16 -2.80 2.62
C ARG A 225 -24.36 -3.57 3.18
N VAL A 226 -24.78 -3.19 4.39
CA VAL A 226 -25.95 -3.74 5.08
C VAL A 226 -27.04 -2.67 5.17
N GLY A 227 -28.30 -3.07 5.01
CA GLY A 227 -29.46 -2.17 5.08
C GLY A 227 -29.85 -1.70 6.49
N LEU A 228 -28.92 -1.68 7.45
CA LEU A 228 -29.20 -1.29 8.84
C LEU A 228 -29.44 0.22 8.97
N GLU A 229 -30.37 0.57 9.84
CA GLU A 229 -30.62 1.97 10.25
C GLU A 229 -29.99 2.30 11.62
N SER A 230 -29.67 1.29 12.43
CA SER A 230 -29.15 1.47 13.79
C SER A 230 -28.31 0.27 14.25
N LEU A 231 -27.27 0.55 15.04
CA LEU A 231 -26.48 -0.44 15.79
C LEU A 231 -26.90 -0.54 17.26
N ALA A 232 -27.89 0.24 17.71
CA ALA A 232 -28.33 0.32 19.09
C ALA A 232 -28.62 -1.05 19.75
N PRO A 233 -29.16 -2.08 19.05
CA PRO A 233 -29.40 -3.38 19.66
C PRO A 233 -28.15 -4.07 20.20
N LEU A 234 -26.95 -3.77 19.67
CA LEU A 234 -25.70 -4.37 20.18
C LEU A 234 -25.42 -4.00 21.64
N GLY A 235 -25.87 -2.83 22.10
CA GLY A 235 -25.92 -2.39 23.49
C GLY A 235 -24.71 -2.77 24.36
N GLY A 236 -23.80 -1.82 24.60
CA GLY A 236 -22.66 -2.05 25.52
C GLY A 236 -21.53 -2.85 24.90
N ALA A 237 -21.38 -2.79 23.57
CA ALA A 237 -20.25 -3.36 22.82
C ALA A 237 -18.97 -2.49 22.95
N GLY A 238 -18.63 -2.04 24.16
CA GLY A 238 -17.47 -1.19 24.45
C GLY A 238 -16.12 -1.94 24.44
N GLY A 239 -16.14 -3.27 24.28
CA GLY A 239 -14.98 -4.16 24.27
C GLY A 239 -14.29 -4.34 22.91
N LEU A 240 -14.59 -3.49 21.92
CA LEU A 240 -14.04 -3.55 20.56
C LEU A 240 -12.53 -3.27 20.54
N GLU A 241 -11.73 -4.28 20.83
CA GLU A 241 -10.27 -4.22 20.83
C GLU A 241 -9.65 -4.63 19.48
N ASP A 242 -10.34 -5.48 18.73
CA ASP A 242 -9.78 -6.13 17.54
C ASP A 242 -10.17 -5.41 16.24
N GLY A 243 -11.23 -4.58 16.23
CA GLY A 243 -11.58 -3.73 15.10
C GLY A 243 -13.05 -3.29 15.01
N LEU A 244 -13.27 -2.12 14.39
CA LEU A 244 -14.57 -1.61 14.00
C LEU A 244 -14.54 -1.19 12.53
N VAL A 245 -15.34 -1.84 11.69
CA VAL A 245 -15.52 -1.49 10.28
C VAL A 245 -17.00 -1.23 10.02
N VAL A 246 -17.30 -0.02 9.55
CA VAL A 246 -18.65 0.36 9.10
C VAL A 246 -18.52 0.98 7.72
N SER A 247 -18.98 0.27 6.70
CA SER A 247 -18.82 0.70 5.31
C SER A 247 -20.07 0.53 4.46
N GLY A 248 -20.40 1.49 3.61
CA GLY A 248 -21.52 1.35 2.67
C GLY A 248 -22.88 1.17 3.34
N CYS A 249 -23.03 1.59 4.60
CA CYS A 249 -24.25 1.41 5.38
C CYS A 249 -25.09 2.69 5.30
N ASP A 250 -25.69 2.95 4.14
CA ASP A 250 -26.40 4.21 3.85
C ASP A 250 -27.60 4.48 4.77
N GLY A 251 -28.20 3.46 5.41
CA GLY A 251 -29.29 3.67 6.37
C GLY A 251 -28.80 4.19 7.73
N LEU A 252 -27.51 4.02 8.05
CA LEU A 252 -26.98 4.23 9.37
C LEU A 252 -26.65 5.70 9.61
N HIS A 253 -27.25 6.29 10.66
CA HIS A 253 -27.09 7.71 11.00
C HIS A 253 -26.10 7.94 12.15
N SER A 254 -25.97 6.96 13.06
CA SER A 254 -25.13 7.03 14.25
C SER A 254 -24.49 5.68 14.56
N LEU A 255 -23.45 5.70 15.39
CA LEU A 255 -22.83 4.51 15.99
C LEU A 255 -23.41 4.18 17.39
N GLU A 256 -24.64 4.61 17.69
CA GLU A 256 -25.32 4.29 18.95
C GLU A 256 -25.36 2.77 19.19
N GLY A 257 -25.17 2.34 20.44
CA GLY A 257 -25.00 0.93 20.83
C GLY A 257 -23.53 0.51 20.99
N LEU A 258 -22.59 1.30 20.46
CA LEU A 258 -21.15 1.10 20.60
C LEU A 258 -20.53 2.04 21.65
N GLU A 259 -21.28 2.48 22.66
CA GLU A 259 -20.74 3.38 23.69
C GLU A 259 -19.66 2.69 24.55
N ASP A 260 -18.85 3.51 25.23
CA ASP A 260 -17.78 3.08 26.16
C ASP A 260 -16.62 2.30 25.51
N ILE A 261 -16.39 2.44 24.20
CA ILE A 261 -15.15 1.96 23.55
C ILE A 261 -13.98 2.67 24.24
N SER A 262 -13.30 1.91 25.10
CA SER A 262 -12.26 2.39 26.01
C SER A 262 -11.03 1.49 26.02
N ALA A 263 -11.08 0.41 25.25
CA ALA A 263 -10.07 -0.62 25.22
C ALA A 263 -8.88 -0.26 24.30
N ALA A 264 -7.88 -1.15 24.23
CA ALA A 264 -6.62 -1.03 23.48
C ALA A 264 -6.80 -0.47 22.05
N PRO A 265 -5.74 0.08 21.41
CA PRO A 265 -5.84 0.72 20.10
C PRO A 265 -6.54 -0.18 19.08
N VAL A 266 -7.79 0.18 18.77
CA VAL A 266 -8.65 -0.49 17.80
C VAL A 266 -8.38 0.10 16.41
N GLY A 267 -8.60 -0.68 15.36
CA GLY A 267 -8.71 -0.14 14.00
C GLY A 267 -10.14 0.33 13.75
N VAL A 268 -10.33 1.61 13.45
CA VAL A 268 -11.65 2.18 13.10
C VAL A 268 -11.65 2.57 11.63
N THR A 269 -12.53 1.93 10.85
CA THR A 269 -12.78 2.26 9.44
C THR A 269 -14.24 2.66 9.27
N LEU A 270 -14.47 3.93 8.93
CA LEU A 270 -15.79 4.46 8.59
C LEU A 270 -15.73 4.97 7.15
N THR A 271 -16.26 4.20 6.20
CA THR A 271 -16.17 4.53 4.77
C THR A 271 -17.50 4.47 4.03
N ASP A 272 -17.75 5.38 3.11
CA ASP A 272 -18.90 5.29 2.18
C ASP A 272 -20.27 5.18 2.88
N ASN A 273 -20.47 5.84 4.03
CA ASN A 273 -21.77 5.87 4.72
C ASN A 273 -22.47 7.19 4.42
N ALA A 274 -23.45 7.17 3.51
CA ALA A 274 -24.07 8.38 2.97
C ALA A 274 -24.73 9.29 4.03
N TRP A 275 -25.20 8.73 5.15
CA TRP A 275 -25.98 9.44 6.16
C TRP A 275 -25.38 9.40 7.57
N LEU A 276 -24.21 8.79 7.74
CA LEU A 276 -23.51 8.77 9.03
C LEU A 276 -23.09 10.19 9.41
N SER A 277 -23.55 10.66 10.55
CA SER A 277 -23.29 12.02 11.05
C SER A 277 -22.90 12.07 12.53
N ASP A 278 -23.26 11.04 13.30
CA ASP A 278 -22.99 10.98 14.72
C ASP A 278 -22.04 9.82 15.07
N ILE A 279 -20.82 10.19 15.46
CA ILE A 279 -19.78 9.27 15.93
C ILE A 279 -19.51 9.43 17.43
N SER A 280 -20.46 9.91 18.23
CA SER A 280 -20.29 10.16 19.67
C SER A 280 -19.80 8.93 20.44
N ALA A 281 -20.13 7.73 19.96
CA ALA A 281 -19.66 6.46 20.51
C ALA A 281 -18.13 6.35 20.57
N LEU A 282 -17.42 7.07 19.70
CA LEU A 282 -15.96 7.10 19.62
C LEU A 282 -15.29 8.05 20.64
N GLY A 283 -16.08 8.74 21.47
CA GLY A 283 -15.64 9.77 22.42
C GLY A 283 -14.59 9.36 23.46
N GLY A 284 -14.48 8.06 23.74
CA GLY A 284 -13.56 7.50 24.74
C GLY A 284 -12.15 7.19 24.21
N LEU A 285 -11.94 7.29 22.91
CA LEU A 285 -10.70 6.87 22.26
C LEU A 285 -9.55 7.85 22.54
N VAL A 286 -8.44 7.31 23.04
CA VAL A 286 -7.21 8.07 23.32
C VAL A 286 -6.10 7.73 22.33
N SER A 287 -6.09 6.49 21.83
CA SER A 287 -5.15 6.00 20.82
C SER A 287 -5.81 4.99 19.90
N LEU A 288 -5.41 4.94 18.64
CA LEU A 288 -5.88 3.96 17.66
C LEU A 288 -4.72 3.29 16.94
N GLU A 289 -4.94 2.10 16.40
CA GLU A 289 -3.99 1.53 15.45
C GLU A 289 -4.20 2.18 14.09
N VAL A 290 -5.44 2.15 13.61
CA VAL A 290 -5.85 2.68 12.31
C VAL A 290 -7.08 3.56 12.52
N LEU A 291 -7.10 4.70 11.85
CA LEU A 291 -8.29 5.51 11.65
C LEU A 291 -8.44 5.80 10.16
N GLU A 292 -9.51 5.32 9.56
CA GLU A 292 -9.84 5.56 8.16
C GLU A 292 -11.22 6.20 8.07
N LEU A 293 -11.25 7.45 7.61
CA LEU A 293 -12.47 8.24 7.43
C LEU A 293 -12.58 8.63 5.96
N GLY A 294 -13.61 8.16 5.26
CA GLY A 294 -13.84 8.54 3.87
C GLY A 294 -15.27 8.36 3.40
N GLY A 295 -15.71 9.07 2.37
CA GLY A 295 -17.06 8.87 1.79
C GLY A 295 -18.23 9.05 2.79
N ASN A 296 -18.08 9.86 3.83
CA ASN A 296 -19.13 10.16 4.83
C ASN A 296 -19.58 11.62 4.70
N PRO A 297 -20.37 12.01 3.69
CA PRO A 297 -20.64 13.41 3.37
C PRO A 297 -21.47 14.17 4.43
N GLN A 298 -22.10 13.46 5.37
CA GLN A 298 -22.83 14.07 6.50
C GLN A 298 -22.00 14.16 7.79
N LEU A 299 -20.80 13.57 7.82
CA LEU A 299 -19.92 13.57 8.98
C LEU A 299 -19.10 14.87 9.02
N ALA A 300 -19.71 15.94 9.51
CA ALA A 300 -19.07 17.26 9.61
C ALA A 300 -18.36 17.51 10.95
N ASP A 301 -18.80 16.86 12.03
CA ASP A 301 -18.32 17.07 13.39
C ASP A 301 -17.42 15.90 13.83
N LEU A 302 -16.12 16.18 14.00
CA LEU A 302 -15.14 15.22 14.52
C LEU A 302 -14.81 15.44 16.00
N SER A 303 -15.52 16.34 16.71
CA SER A 303 -15.25 16.62 18.13
C SER A 303 -15.28 15.40 19.07
N PRO A 304 -16.00 14.29 18.78
CA PRO A 304 -15.85 13.05 19.56
C PRO A 304 -14.41 12.50 19.53
N LEU A 305 -13.61 12.79 18.51
CA LEU A 305 -12.23 12.33 18.40
C LEU A 305 -11.22 13.23 19.15
N ALA A 306 -11.67 14.26 19.87
CA ALA A 306 -10.79 15.24 20.53
C ALA A 306 -9.88 14.65 21.62
N GLY A 307 -10.19 13.45 22.12
CA GLY A 307 -9.33 12.71 23.05
C GLY A 307 -8.16 11.98 22.40
N LEU A 308 -8.18 11.82 21.07
CA LEU A 308 -7.19 11.06 20.32
C LEU A 308 -5.84 11.81 20.29
N THR A 309 -4.80 11.18 20.84
CA THR A 309 -3.46 11.77 20.95
C THR A 309 -2.43 11.07 20.07
N SER A 310 -2.65 9.80 19.74
CA SER A 310 -1.75 9.02 18.89
C SER A 310 -2.46 8.01 18.00
N ILE A 311 -1.89 7.79 16.82
CA ILE A 311 -2.26 6.69 15.93
C ILE A 311 -1.00 5.86 15.67
N SER A 312 -1.01 4.57 15.96
CA SER A 312 0.21 3.75 15.95
C SER A 312 0.55 3.14 14.60
N ASN A 313 -0.31 3.26 13.59
CA ASN A 313 -0.08 2.69 12.26
C ASN A 313 -0.55 3.63 11.13
N ARG A 314 -1.84 3.92 11.00
CA ARG A 314 -2.33 4.67 9.82
C ARG A 314 -3.51 5.58 10.10
N LEU A 315 -3.38 6.83 9.68
CA LEU A 315 -4.48 7.78 9.56
C LEU A 315 -4.76 8.03 8.07
N THR A 316 -5.93 7.63 7.58
CA THR A 316 -6.38 7.92 6.22
C THR A 316 -7.58 8.86 6.28
N LEU A 317 -7.44 10.04 5.68
CA LEU A 317 -8.50 11.03 5.51
C LEU A 317 -8.82 11.14 4.02
N SER A 318 -9.96 10.59 3.64
CA SER A 318 -10.55 10.65 2.29
C SER A 318 -11.94 11.28 2.37
N VAL A 319 -12.02 12.38 3.10
CA VAL A 319 -13.28 13.04 3.45
C VAL A 319 -13.74 13.98 2.34
N GLU A 320 -15.03 13.88 2.00
CA GLU A 320 -15.70 14.80 1.09
C GLU A 320 -16.44 15.90 1.88
N GLY A 321 -16.58 17.08 1.28
CA GLY A 321 -17.33 18.19 1.88
C GLY A 321 -16.50 19.03 2.86
N ALA A 322 -17.19 19.85 3.65
CA ALA A 322 -16.58 20.76 4.62
C ALA A 322 -16.52 20.10 6.00
N VAL A 323 -15.67 19.07 6.13
CA VAL A 323 -15.40 18.43 7.43
C VAL A 323 -14.44 19.33 8.22
N ASP A 324 -14.77 19.56 9.48
CA ASP A 324 -13.91 20.30 10.40
C ASP A 324 -12.96 19.32 11.12
N LEU A 325 -11.67 19.41 10.86
CA LEU A 325 -10.66 18.56 11.52
C LEU A 325 -10.26 19.07 12.91
N SER A 326 -10.87 20.12 13.45
CA SER A 326 -10.58 20.61 14.82
C SER A 326 -10.82 19.57 15.91
N GLY A 327 -11.65 18.57 15.64
CA GLY A 327 -11.79 17.37 16.46
C GLY A 327 -10.52 16.52 16.59
N LEU A 328 -9.52 16.72 15.72
CA LEU A 328 -8.23 16.04 15.76
C LEU A 328 -7.11 16.93 16.32
N ALA A 329 -7.42 18.11 16.87
CA ALA A 329 -6.42 19.08 17.35
C ALA A 329 -5.55 18.58 18.53
N GLY A 330 -5.94 17.48 19.18
CA GLY A 330 -5.15 16.79 20.19
C GLY A 330 -4.17 15.74 19.65
N LEU A 331 -4.23 15.41 18.36
CA LEU A 331 -3.43 14.35 17.75
C LEU A 331 -1.98 14.83 17.58
N GLU A 332 -1.05 14.21 18.30
CA GLU A 332 0.35 14.64 18.33
C GLU A 332 1.26 13.78 17.43
N GLU A 333 0.94 12.49 17.27
CA GLU A 333 1.78 11.56 16.50
C GLU A 333 0.99 10.52 15.69
N VAL A 334 1.46 10.27 14.46
CA VAL A 334 1.11 9.10 13.64
C VAL A 334 2.38 8.26 13.45
N ARG A 335 2.50 7.14 14.16
CA ARG A 335 3.67 6.24 14.07
C ARG A 335 3.57 5.26 12.89
N GLY A 336 3.35 5.84 11.72
CA GLY A 336 3.24 5.15 10.45
C GLY A 336 2.77 6.13 9.39
N THR A 337 1.72 5.82 8.65
CA THR A 337 1.29 6.62 7.50
C THR A 337 0.17 7.60 7.87
N LEU A 338 0.43 8.90 7.67
CA LEU A 338 -0.60 9.93 7.56
C LEU A 338 -0.91 10.15 6.08
N GLN A 339 -2.15 9.90 5.68
CA GLN A 339 -2.60 9.97 4.29
C GLN A 339 -3.77 10.94 4.14
N LEU A 340 -3.57 11.99 3.34
CA LEU A 340 -4.63 12.77 2.73
C LEU A 340 -4.84 12.21 1.31
N PHE A 341 -6.03 11.69 1.02
CA PHE A 341 -6.33 11.05 -0.26
C PHE A 341 -7.64 11.61 -0.83
N ASP A 342 -7.65 12.08 -2.07
CA ASP A 342 -8.85 12.56 -2.79
C ASP A 342 -9.75 13.46 -1.94
N THR A 343 -9.15 14.43 -1.24
CA THR A 343 -9.87 15.32 -0.31
C THR A 343 -9.61 16.80 -0.58
N ALA A 344 -10.58 17.64 -0.24
CA ALA A 344 -10.49 19.10 -0.31
C ALA A 344 -10.56 19.77 1.08
N VAL A 345 -10.48 18.98 2.15
CA VAL A 345 -10.61 19.46 3.52
C VAL A 345 -9.37 20.26 3.94
N SER A 346 -9.58 21.36 4.66
CA SER A 346 -8.47 22.13 5.26
C SER A 346 -7.75 21.27 6.28
N THR A 347 -6.41 21.38 6.32
CA THR A 347 -5.59 20.71 7.33
C THR A 347 -5.68 21.36 8.72
N GLU A 348 -6.39 22.50 8.87
CA GLU A 348 -6.60 23.17 10.16
C GLU A 348 -7.21 22.21 11.19
N GLY A 349 -6.63 22.16 12.40
CA GLY A 349 -6.94 21.17 13.41
C GLY A 349 -5.93 20.02 13.49
N LEU A 350 -4.86 20.03 12.69
CA LEU A 350 -3.76 19.06 12.78
C LEU A 350 -2.44 19.66 13.31
N GLU A 351 -2.47 20.88 13.84
CA GLU A 351 -1.27 21.66 14.20
C GLU A 351 -0.43 21.04 15.33
N ALA A 352 -1.03 20.16 16.14
CA ALA A 352 -0.34 19.45 17.22
C ALA A 352 0.54 18.30 16.70
N LEU A 353 0.32 17.83 15.46
CA LEU A 353 1.11 16.76 14.87
C LEU A 353 2.56 17.20 14.73
N TYR A 354 3.45 16.54 15.45
CA TYR A 354 4.90 16.74 15.32
C TYR A 354 5.59 15.58 14.60
N ARG A 355 4.88 14.46 14.42
CA ARG A 355 5.43 13.24 13.82
C ARG A 355 4.43 12.51 12.93
N ALA A 356 4.90 12.14 11.75
CA ALA A 356 4.34 11.10 10.89
C ALA A 356 5.50 10.31 10.27
N ASP A 357 5.58 8.98 10.40
CA ASP A 357 6.71 8.27 9.77
C ASP A 357 6.67 8.43 8.24
N THR A 358 5.47 8.34 7.64
CA THR A 358 5.22 8.68 6.23
C THR A 358 4.10 9.72 6.14
N LEU A 359 4.33 10.82 5.40
CA LEU A 359 3.29 11.76 4.99
C LEU A 359 2.97 11.55 3.50
N GLN A 360 1.73 11.14 3.19
CA GLN A 360 1.21 10.95 1.84
C GLN A 360 0.09 11.93 1.56
N ILE A 361 0.22 12.71 0.49
CA ILE A 361 -0.76 13.69 0.04
C ILE A 361 -1.02 13.40 -1.44
N GLU A 362 -2.20 12.88 -1.74
CA GLU A 362 -2.63 12.47 -3.08
C GLU A 362 -4.03 12.95 -3.40
N GLY A 363 -4.24 13.49 -4.61
CA GLY A 363 -5.56 14.01 -5.01
C GLY A 363 -6.06 15.18 -4.16
N TYR A 364 -5.18 15.84 -3.41
CA TYR A 364 -5.52 16.92 -2.49
C TYR A 364 -5.88 18.20 -3.23
N ALA A 365 -7.04 18.76 -2.86
CA ALA A 365 -7.60 19.99 -3.42
C ALA A 365 -7.97 21.02 -2.35
N GLY A 366 -7.46 20.87 -1.12
CA GLY A 366 -7.63 21.86 -0.07
C GLY A 366 -6.77 23.12 -0.27
N PRO A 367 -6.99 24.16 0.55
CA PRO A 367 -6.42 25.49 0.30
C PRO A 367 -4.91 25.57 0.56
N ASP A 368 -4.40 24.83 1.55
CA ASP A 368 -3.00 24.81 1.96
C ASP A 368 -2.74 23.62 2.92
N LEU A 369 -1.48 23.47 3.33
CA LEU A 369 -1.03 22.44 4.28
C LEU A 369 -0.70 23.04 5.66
N ALA A 370 -1.25 24.21 6.02
CA ALA A 370 -0.83 24.96 7.21
C ALA A 370 -1.01 24.20 8.52
N GLY A 371 -1.95 23.24 8.57
CA GLY A 371 -2.14 22.33 9.70
C GLY A 371 -0.92 21.45 9.98
N PHE A 372 0.00 21.28 9.02
CA PHE A 372 1.21 20.49 9.20
C PHE A 372 2.40 21.29 9.73
N ALA A 373 2.24 22.57 10.08
CA ALA A 373 3.35 23.42 10.53
C ALA A 373 4.06 22.90 11.80
N GLY A 374 3.42 22.00 12.56
CA GLY A 374 4.01 21.30 13.70
C GLY A 374 4.93 20.14 13.33
N LEU A 375 4.84 19.58 12.12
CA LEU A 375 5.57 18.39 11.71
C LEU A 375 7.07 18.69 11.62
N THR A 376 7.84 18.01 12.45
CA THR A 376 9.32 18.05 12.40
C THR A 376 9.94 16.69 12.11
N THR A 377 9.16 15.61 12.31
CA THR A 377 9.64 14.23 12.17
C THR A 377 8.84 13.53 11.08
N VAL A 378 9.40 13.49 9.87
CA VAL A 378 8.89 12.71 8.73
C VAL A 378 10.03 11.91 8.10
N VAL A 379 9.84 10.60 7.94
CA VAL A 379 10.86 9.74 7.30
C VAL A 379 10.70 9.76 5.79
N THR A 380 9.46 9.70 5.30
CA THR A 380 9.16 9.74 3.86
C THR A 380 8.04 10.74 3.58
N LEU A 381 8.29 11.65 2.62
CA LEU A 381 7.33 12.64 2.15
C LEU A 381 6.92 12.33 0.70
N SER A 382 5.63 12.17 0.46
CA SER A 382 5.06 11.92 -0.86
C SER A 382 3.92 12.90 -1.14
N VAL A 383 4.11 13.84 -2.05
CA VAL A 383 3.11 14.82 -2.50
C VAL A 383 2.90 14.60 -3.99
N VAL A 384 1.88 13.81 -4.32
CA VAL A 384 1.68 13.23 -5.66
C VAL A 384 0.30 13.54 -6.21
N ASP A 385 0.20 13.89 -7.49
CA ASP A 385 -1.07 14.05 -8.21
C ASP A 385 -2.05 15.02 -7.50
N ASN A 386 -1.53 16.17 -7.03
CA ASN A 386 -2.32 17.25 -6.44
C ASN A 386 -2.41 18.46 -7.39
N PRO A 387 -3.22 18.39 -8.47
CA PRO A 387 -3.26 19.45 -9.48
C PRO A 387 -3.83 20.77 -8.97
N ALA A 388 -4.48 20.78 -7.80
CA ALA A 388 -5.07 21.96 -7.19
C ALA A 388 -4.26 22.54 -6.02
N LEU A 389 -3.21 21.86 -5.55
CA LEU A 389 -2.38 22.31 -4.42
C LEU A 389 -1.54 23.54 -4.82
N PRO A 390 -1.74 24.72 -4.17
CA PRO A 390 -1.10 25.95 -4.62
C PRO A 390 0.33 26.15 -4.09
N SER A 391 0.69 25.52 -2.97
CA SER A 391 2.01 25.64 -2.33
C SER A 391 2.25 24.51 -1.34
N LEU A 392 3.50 24.33 -0.90
CA LEU A 392 3.87 23.41 0.18
C LEU A 392 3.89 24.10 1.57
N PHE A 393 3.35 25.32 1.68
CA PHE A 393 3.28 26.06 2.94
C PHE A 393 2.61 25.22 4.04
N GLY A 394 3.27 25.16 5.20
CA GLY A 394 2.94 24.26 6.30
C GLY A 394 3.92 23.09 6.48
N LEU A 395 4.86 22.86 5.55
CA LEU A 395 5.90 21.83 5.69
C LEU A 395 7.25 22.38 6.17
N GLU A 396 7.31 23.64 6.63
CA GLU A 396 8.57 24.34 6.92
C GLU A 396 9.33 23.76 8.12
N GLY A 397 8.63 23.00 8.97
CA GLY A 397 9.20 22.32 10.14
C GLY A 397 10.09 21.12 9.79
N LEU A 398 10.02 20.61 8.55
CA LEU A 398 10.79 19.44 8.12
C LEU A 398 12.26 19.80 7.90
N THR A 399 13.16 19.16 8.65
CA THR A 399 14.61 19.43 8.56
C THR A 399 15.42 18.32 7.89
N SER A 400 15.01 17.06 8.05
CA SER A 400 15.67 15.90 7.46
C SER A 400 14.61 14.85 7.12
N VAL A 401 14.67 14.32 5.89
CA VAL A 401 13.78 13.28 5.36
C VAL A 401 14.64 12.23 4.67
N THR A 402 14.18 10.98 4.57
CA THR A 402 14.88 9.95 3.79
C THR A 402 14.55 10.13 2.32
N ASP A 403 13.26 10.07 1.96
CA ASP A 403 12.81 10.18 0.58
C ASP A 403 11.72 11.23 0.43
N VAL A 404 11.83 12.04 -0.61
CA VAL A 404 10.87 13.08 -0.98
C VAL A 404 10.45 12.86 -2.43
N THR A 405 9.15 12.62 -2.65
CA THR A 405 8.56 12.53 -3.99
C THR A 405 7.57 13.67 -4.18
N LEU A 406 7.84 14.53 -5.15
CA LEU A 406 6.96 15.62 -5.57
C LEU A 406 6.56 15.38 -7.03
N GLN A 407 5.37 14.82 -7.25
CA GLN A 407 4.92 14.45 -8.59
C GLN A 407 3.55 15.04 -8.95
N GLY A 408 3.37 15.53 -10.18
CA GLY A 408 2.02 15.83 -10.68
C GLY A 408 1.29 16.97 -9.94
N ASN A 409 2.03 17.91 -9.33
CA ASN A 409 1.45 19.05 -8.63
C ASN A 409 1.43 20.28 -9.55
N ASP A 410 0.42 20.32 -10.42
CA ASP A 410 0.39 21.21 -11.59
C ASP A 410 0.42 22.73 -11.27
N LEU A 411 -0.06 23.13 -10.09
CA LEU A 411 -0.10 24.53 -9.67
C LEU A 411 1.12 25.00 -8.87
N LEU A 412 1.99 24.09 -8.41
CA LEU A 412 3.22 24.49 -7.73
C LEU A 412 4.11 25.27 -8.69
N VAL A 413 4.52 26.47 -8.29
CA VAL A 413 5.41 27.36 -9.07
C VAL A 413 6.85 27.36 -8.56
N ASP A 414 7.03 27.00 -7.30
CA ASP A 414 8.28 26.81 -6.56
C ASP A 414 8.04 25.74 -5.47
N LEU A 415 9.04 25.50 -4.62
CA LEU A 415 9.00 24.53 -3.52
C LEU A 415 8.98 25.23 -2.15
N VAL A 416 8.58 26.50 -2.09
CA VAL A 416 8.45 27.24 -0.82
C VAL A 416 7.47 26.50 0.09
N GLY A 417 7.88 26.35 1.35
CA GLY A 417 7.31 25.39 2.29
C GLY A 417 8.29 24.29 2.68
N LEU A 418 9.33 24.03 1.87
CA LEU A 418 10.43 23.11 2.23
C LEU A 418 11.70 23.82 2.71
N ASP A 419 11.62 25.12 3.02
CA ASP A 419 12.76 25.99 3.32
C ASP A 419 13.60 25.54 4.53
N GLY A 420 13.00 24.74 5.42
CA GLY A 420 13.68 24.14 6.58
C GLY A 420 14.49 22.89 6.26
N LEU A 421 14.33 22.29 5.08
CA LEU A 421 14.91 21.00 4.72
C LEU A 421 16.42 21.15 4.46
N THR A 422 17.21 20.49 5.30
CA THR A 422 18.68 20.50 5.22
C THR A 422 19.27 19.21 4.66
N GLU A 423 18.54 18.10 4.78
CA GLU A 423 19.01 16.78 4.37
C GLU A 423 17.88 15.95 3.73
N VAL A 424 18.19 15.34 2.58
CA VAL A 424 17.43 14.22 2.01
C VAL A 424 18.39 13.04 1.83
N SER A 425 18.44 12.14 2.81
CA SER A 425 19.48 11.09 2.83
C SER A 425 19.36 10.04 1.71
N GLY A 426 18.15 9.86 1.17
CA GLY A 426 17.81 9.01 0.04
C GLY A 426 17.56 9.82 -1.24
N GLU A 427 16.35 9.73 -1.77
CA GLU A 427 15.98 10.32 -3.05
C GLU A 427 15.07 11.56 -2.92
N LEU A 428 15.39 12.62 -3.66
CA LEU A 428 14.49 13.74 -3.95
C LEU A 428 14.08 13.67 -5.43
N ASP A 429 12.84 13.27 -5.71
CA ASP A 429 12.28 13.16 -7.06
C ASP A 429 11.23 14.25 -7.31
N VAL A 430 11.55 15.20 -8.18
CA VAL A 430 10.69 16.31 -8.61
C VAL A 430 10.28 16.06 -10.05
N ASN A 431 9.08 15.49 -10.24
CA ASN A 431 8.65 14.95 -11.53
C ASN A 431 7.30 15.50 -11.98
N ARG A 432 7.15 15.90 -13.24
CA ARG A 432 5.84 16.30 -13.82
C ARG A 432 5.09 17.39 -13.04
N ASN A 433 5.79 18.33 -12.39
CA ASN A 433 5.16 19.51 -11.81
C ASN A 433 5.14 20.60 -12.89
N VAL A 434 4.10 20.60 -13.73
CA VAL A 434 4.11 21.39 -14.97
C VAL A 434 4.12 22.90 -14.73
N GLY A 435 3.68 23.38 -13.56
CA GLY A 435 3.73 24.79 -13.16
C GLY A 435 5.08 25.26 -12.64
N LEU A 436 5.95 24.33 -12.24
CA LEU A 436 7.17 24.59 -11.47
C LEU A 436 8.18 25.37 -12.31
N ARG A 437 8.66 26.52 -11.79
CA ARG A 437 9.56 27.43 -12.51
C ARG A 437 10.98 27.45 -11.97
N THR A 438 11.13 27.14 -10.68
CA THR A 438 12.39 27.16 -9.93
C THR A 438 12.32 26.12 -8.82
N LEU A 439 13.45 25.82 -8.17
CA LEU A 439 13.54 24.95 -6.99
C LEU A 439 13.68 25.75 -5.68
N ALA A 440 13.43 27.07 -5.73
CA ALA A 440 13.37 27.93 -4.54
C ALA A 440 12.49 27.30 -3.45
N GLY A 441 12.92 27.40 -2.20
CA GLY A 441 12.40 26.60 -1.10
C GLY A 441 13.31 25.43 -0.72
N LEU A 442 14.30 25.07 -1.53
CA LEU A 442 15.37 24.12 -1.15
C LEU A 442 16.66 24.81 -0.71
N ASP A 443 16.61 26.12 -0.44
CA ASP A 443 17.79 26.97 -0.21
C ASP A 443 18.69 26.51 0.96
N SER A 444 18.13 25.78 1.91
CA SER A 444 18.83 25.22 3.08
C SER A 444 19.38 23.81 2.86
N LEU A 445 19.13 23.18 1.70
CA LEU A 445 19.47 21.79 1.43
C LEU A 445 20.99 21.64 1.26
N GLU A 446 21.64 21.01 2.24
CA GLU A 446 23.08 20.80 2.28
C GLU A 446 23.48 19.42 1.75
N THR A 447 22.64 18.41 2.00
CA THR A 447 22.89 17.03 1.58
C THR A 447 21.67 16.43 0.89
N VAL A 448 21.93 15.77 -0.24
CA VAL A 448 20.96 14.89 -0.89
C VAL A 448 21.67 13.66 -1.45
N GLY A 449 21.07 12.48 -1.28
CA GLY A 449 21.58 11.26 -1.90
C GLY A 449 21.49 11.35 -3.41
N THR A 450 20.27 11.21 -3.94
CA THR A 450 19.97 11.32 -5.37
C THR A 450 18.94 12.43 -5.61
N LEU A 451 19.26 13.38 -6.49
CA LEU A 451 18.32 14.40 -6.96
C LEU A 451 17.89 14.10 -8.40
N LYS A 452 16.60 13.83 -8.60
CA LYS A 452 15.98 13.69 -9.92
C LYS A 452 15.02 14.85 -10.15
N VAL A 453 15.25 15.62 -11.21
CA VAL A 453 14.36 16.70 -11.62
C VAL A 453 13.99 16.47 -13.07
N ARG A 454 12.74 16.09 -13.32
CA ARG A 454 12.33 15.60 -14.63
C ARG A 454 10.93 15.99 -15.05
N ASN A 455 10.72 16.16 -16.35
CA ASN A 455 9.41 16.47 -16.93
C ASN A 455 8.75 17.75 -16.33
N ASN A 456 9.51 18.72 -15.85
CA ASN A 456 8.97 19.98 -15.33
C ASN A 456 8.98 21.03 -16.44
N ALA A 457 7.87 21.12 -17.17
CA ALA A 457 7.76 21.85 -18.44
C ALA A 457 8.06 23.37 -18.34
N GLN A 458 7.97 23.96 -17.15
CA GLN A 458 8.16 25.38 -16.91
C GLN A 458 9.45 25.74 -16.16
N LEU A 459 10.23 24.74 -15.73
CA LEU A 459 11.44 24.93 -14.93
C LEU A 459 12.48 25.68 -15.78
N ARG A 460 13.04 26.78 -15.24
CA ARG A 460 13.95 27.67 -15.99
C ARG A 460 15.39 27.60 -15.51
N ASP A 461 15.55 27.32 -14.23
CA ASP A 461 16.80 27.28 -13.50
C ASP A 461 16.69 26.27 -12.34
N VAL A 462 17.80 26.08 -11.65
CA VAL A 462 17.90 25.25 -10.43
C VAL A 462 18.27 26.12 -9.22
N GLU A 463 17.83 27.39 -9.23
CA GLU A 463 17.91 28.24 -8.05
C GLU A 463 17.16 27.56 -6.89
N GLY A 464 17.71 27.68 -5.68
CA GLY A 464 17.33 26.86 -4.52
C GLY A 464 18.37 25.81 -4.15
N LEU A 465 19.22 25.35 -5.08
CA LEU A 465 20.26 24.34 -4.77
C LEU A 465 21.60 24.94 -4.27
N GLY A 466 21.59 26.21 -3.88
CA GLY A 466 22.78 27.01 -3.56
C GLY A 466 23.56 26.61 -2.31
N SER A 467 23.09 25.63 -1.55
CA SER A 467 23.77 25.11 -0.35
C SER A 467 24.45 23.76 -0.59
N LEU A 468 24.19 23.09 -1.72
CA LEU A 468 24.81 21.81 -2.07
C LEU A 468 26.28 21.99 -2.46
N SER A 469 27.19 21.37 -1.69
CA SER A 469 28.62 21.28 -2.05
C SER A 469 28.99 19.99 -2.77
N THR A 470 28.25 18.91 -2.49
CA THR A 470 28.46 17.56 -3.02
C THR A 470 27.13 16.86 -3.19
N ILE A 471 27.02 15.97 -4.17
CA ILE A 471 25.84 15.10 -4.35
C ILE A 471 26.26 13.73 -4.85
N SER A 472 25.55 12.66 -4.48
CA SER A 472 25.85 11.33 -5.02
C SER A 472 25.37 11.19 -6.46
N GLU A 473 24.21 11.73 -6.79
CA GLU A 473 23.71 11.71 -8.15
C GLU A 473 22.76 12.87 -8.45
N LEU A 474 23.00 13.58 -9.57
CA LEU A 474 22.15 14.62 -10.12
C LEU A 474 21.64 14.23 -11.50
N ARG A 475 20.33 14.08 -11.65
CA ARG A 475 19.67 13.81 -12.93
C ARG A 475 18.70 14.91 -13.30
N LEU A 476 19.01 15.65 -14.36
CA LEU A 476 18.13 16.65 -14.96
C LEU A 476 17.68 16.12 -16.33
N ARG A 477 16.39 15.78 -16.46
CA ARG A 477 15.86 15.16 -17.69
C ARG A 477 14.57 15.80 -18.16
N ASP A 478 14.39 15.98 -19.46
CA ASP A 478 13.09 16.39 -20.03
C ASP A 478 12.53 17.71 -19.41
N ASN A 479 13.40 18.69 -19.14
CA ASN A 479 12.99 20.02 -18.66
C ASN A 479 13.19 21.04 -19.79
N PRO A 480 12.22 21.20 -20.72
CA PRO A 480 12.42 21.90 -21.99
C PRO A 480 12.67 23.40 -21.89
N ARG A 481 12.46 24.02 -20.71
CA ARG A 481 12.71 25.45 -20.47
C ARG A 481 13.93 25.72 -19.59
N LEU A 482 14.59 24.66 -19.10
CA LEU A 482 15.75 24.79 -18.22
C LEU A 482 16.90 25.34 -19.05
N ALA A 483 17.26 26.60 -18.80
CA ALA A 483 18.24 27.34 -19.59
C ALA A 483 19.51 27.68 -18.82
N SER A 484 19.52 27.45 -17.49
CA SER A 484 20.62 27.80 -16.60
C SER A 484 20.81 26.74 -15.52
N LEU A 485 22.07 26.48 -15.17
CA LEU A 485 22.46 25.69 -13.99
C LEU A 485 22.93 26.59 -12.84
N GLU A 486 22.68 27.89 -12.91
CA GLU A 486 22.87 28.81 -11.79
C GLU A 486 22.07 28.30 -10.57
N GLY A 487 22.73 28.28 -9.41
CA GLY A 487 22.28 27.53 -8.23
C GLY A 487 23.28 26.44 -7.83
N LEU A 488 23.97 25.80 -8.78
CA LEU A 488 24.96 24.73 -8.51
C LEU A 488 26.39 25.24 -8.26
N GLY A 489 26.59 26.55 -8.18
CA GLY A 489 27.90 27.20 -8.10
C GLY A 489 28.88 26.68 -7.04
N PRO A 490 28.43 26.29 -5.83
CA PRO A 490 29.32 25.76 -4.79
C PRO A 490 29.77 24.32 -5.00
N MET A 491 29.18 23.57 -5.94
CA MET A 491 29.46 22.15 -6.12
C MET A 491 30.89 21.91 -6.58
N THR A 492 31.63 21.09 -5.83
CA THR A 492 33.02 20.73 -6.19
C THR A 492 33.17 19.29 -6.65
N GLU A 493 32.27 18.40 -6.23
CA GLU A 493 32.30 16.98 -6.54
C GLU A 493 30.88 16.47 -6.77
N ILE A 494 30.71 15.66 -7.82
CA ILE A 494 29.45 15.00 -8.16
C ILE A 494 29.71 13.51 -8.30
N GLY A 495 28.89 12.67 -7.66
CA GLY A 495 28.99 11.22 -7.85
C GLY A 495 28.60 10.84 -9.28
N ALA A 496 27.41 11.17 -9.76
CA ALA A 496 27.01 11.03 -11.16
C ALA A 496 26.19 12.24 -11.63
N LEU A 497 26.41 12.68 -12.86
CA LEU A 497 25.70 13.79 -13.50
C LEU A 497 25.06 13.33 -14.80
N THR A 498 23.74 13.36 -14.88
CA THR A 498 23.01 13.18 -16.14
C THR A 498 22.25 14.45 -16.50
N LEU A 499 22.54 15.00 -17.68
CA LEU A 499 21.81 16.05 -18.35
C LEU A 499 21.23 15.48 -19.64
N GLU A 500 19.92 15.29 -19.70
CA GLU A 500 19.26 14.62 -20.83
C GLU A 500 18.07 15.44 -21.34
N ASN A 501 18.00 15.67 -22.64
CA ASN A 501 16.86 16.34 -23.29
C ASN A 501 16.51 17.70 -22.61
N LEU A 502 17.50 18.59 -22.53
CA LEU A 502 17.37 19.96 -22.03
C LEU A 502 17.57 20.96 -23.19
N PRO A 503 16.65 21.04 -24.16
CA PRO A 503 16.85 21.78 -25.41
C PRO A 503 17.05 23.29 -25.25
N ALA A 504 16.75 23.88 -24.08
CA ALA A 504 16.99 25.29 -23.80
C ALA A 504 18.35 25.57 -23.12
N LEU A 505 19.04 24.53 -22.63
CA LEU A 505 20.30 24.69 -21.92
C LEU A 505 21.42 24.93 -22.94
N SER A 506 21.99 26.13 -22.92
CA SER A 506 23.01 26.56 -23.88
C SER A 506 24.42 26.66 -23.30
N SER A 507 24.59 26.44 -21.99
CA SER A 507 25.87 26.54 -21.29
C SER A 507 25.85 25.67 -20.03
N MET A 508 27.03 25.23 -19.57
CA MET A 508 27.22 24.56 -18.28
C MET A 508 27.55 25.54 -17.15
N ASP A 509 27.42 26.85 -17.38
CA ASP A 509 27.60 27.87 -16.35
C ASP A 509 26.75 27.56 -15.12
N GLY A 510 27.39 27.59 -13.95
CA GLY A 510 26.87 27.03 -12.71
C GLY A 510 27.70 25.84 -12.21
N LEU A 511 28.33 25.06 -13.09
CA LEU A 511 29.19 23.92 -12.72
C LEU A 511 30.69 24.27 -12.64
N GLY A 512 31.03 25.56 -12.63
CA GLY A 512 32.40 26.06 -12.78
C GLY A 512 33.39 25.67 -11.70
N ALA A 513 32.91 25.17 -10.56
CA ALA A 513 33.70 24.70 -9.43
C ALA A 513 33.86 23.17 -9.40
N VAL A 514 33.16 22.41 -10.25
CA VAL A 514 33.20 20.95 -10.28
C VAL A 514 34.57 20.48 -10.76
N VAL A 515 35.30 19.81 -9.88
CA VAL A 515 36.63 19.26 -10.14
C VAL A 515 36.55 17.79 -10.55
N GLU A 516 35.59 17.05 -10.00
CA GLU A 516 35.47 15.60 -10.19
C GLU A 516 34.02 15.18 -10.37
N VAL A 517 33.78 14.35 -11.39
CA VAL A 517 32.57 13.53 -11.51
C VAL A 517 32.99 12.07 -11.33
N VAL A 518 32.67 11.45 -10.19
CA VAL A 518 33.24 10.14 -9.81
C VAL A 518 32.76 9.02 -10.74
N GLY A 519 31.48 9.06 -11.10
CA GLY A 519 30.74 8.12 -11.93
C GLY A 519 30.48 8.69 -13.32
N ALA A 520 29.27 8.52 -13.85
CA ALA A 520 28.94 8.95 -15.21
C ALA A 520 28.71 10.47 -15.30
N LEU A 521 29.30 11.09 -16.31
CA LEU A 521 28.97 12.40 -16.84
C LEU A 521 28.27 12.19 -18.19
N ASP A 522 26.95 12.19 -18.19
CA ASP A 522 26.13 11.99 -19.39
C ASP A 522 25.50 13.31 -19.82
N VAL A 523 25.83 13.76 -21.02
CA VAL A 523 25.29 14.95 -21.68
C VAL A 523 24.64 14.51 -22.99
N ILE A 524 23.31 14.43 -22.99
CA ILE A 524 22.55 13.76 -24.05
C ILE A 524 21.41 14.67 -24.53
N GLY A 525 21.30 14.91 -25.84
CA GLY A 525 20.15 15.64 -26.39
C GLY A 525 20.09 17.12 -25.97
N LEU A 526 21.25 17.78 -25.81
CA LEU A 526 21.32 19.20 -25.46
C LEU A 526 21.47 20.08 -26.70
N ASP A 527 20.39 20.25 -27.45
CA ASP A 527 20.41 20.86 -28.79
C ASP A 527 20.90 22.31 -28.86
N SER A 528 20.77 23.09 -27.78
CA SER A 528 21.23 24.49 -27.73
C SER A 528 22.64 24.67 -27.18
N LEU A 529 23.26 23.60 -26.68
CA LEU A 529 24.60 23.64 -26.09
C LEU A 529 25.65 23.75 -27.19
N THR A 530 26.47 24.81 -27.16
CA THR A 530 27.51 25.01 -28.19
C THR A 530 28.88 24.48 -27.78
N ASP A 531 29.14 24.41 -26.48
CA ASP A 531 30.39 23.90 -25.90
C ASP A 531 30.17 23.50 -24.43
N LEU A 532 31.22 22.98 -23.77
CA LEU A 532 31.20 22.63 -22.35
C LEU A 532 31.80 23.75 -21.46
N ASP A 533 31.78 25.01 -21.89
CA ASP A 533 32.14 26.12 -21.00
C ASP A 533 31.21 26.12 -19.78
N GLY A 534 31.81 26.28 -18.61
CA GLY A 534 31.21 25.96 -17.32
C GLY A 534 31.81 24.72 -16.66
N LEU A 535 32.54 23.86 -17.38
CA LEU A 535 33.30 22.72 -16.82
C LEU A 535 34.82 22.94 -16.74
N GLN A 536 35.29 24.20 -16.67
CA GLN A 536 36.72 24.51 -16.72
C GLN A 536 37.57 23.94 -15.57
N ALA A 537 36.94 23.56 -14.46
CA ALA A 537 37.62 23.00 -13.29
C ALA A 537 37.75 21.47 -13.36
N LEU A 538 37.00 20.80 -14.24
CA LEU A 538 36.91 19.35 -14.30
C LEU A 538 38.27 18.72 -14.62
N GLU A 539 38.76 17.86 -13.74
CA GLU A 539 40.03 17.14 -13.89
C GLU A 539 39.84 15.66 -14.18
N VAL A 540 38.78 15.07 -13.64
CA VAL A 540 38.52 13.63 -13.64
C VAL A 540 37.03 13.35 -13.83
N ALA A 541 36.73 12.40 -14.71
CA ALA A 541 35.40 11.81 -14.84
C ALA A 541 35.47 10.28 -14.68
N GLY A 542 34.41 9.65 -14.17
CA GLY A 542 34.23 8.21 -14.20
C GLY A 542 34.06 7.74 -15.64
N SER A 543 32.85 7.86 -16.18
CA SER A 543 32.59 7.79 -17.63
C SER A 543 32.13 9.15 -18.13
N MET A 544 32.32 9.44 -19.41
CA MET A 544 31.87 10.69 -20.02
C MET A 544 31.24 10.38 -21.37
N THR A 545 29.94 10.64 -21.48
CA THR A 545 29.11 10.41 -22.67
C THR A 545 28.61 11.75 -23.17
N LEU A 546 28.92 12.08 -24.43
CA LEU A 546 28.42 13.27 -25.11
C LEU A 546 27.70 12.80 -26.36
N SER A 547 26.37 12.83 -26.33
CA SER A 547 25.58 12.24 -27.41
C SER A 547 24.43 13.13 -27.86
N GLN A 548 24.14 13.12 -29.16
CA GLN A 548 22.96 13.76 -29.73
C GLN A 548 22.83 15.25 -29.37
N CYS A 549 23.94 15.97 -29.17
CA CYS A 549 23.91 17.41 -28.90
C CYS A 549 24.07 18.17 -30.21
N ALA A 550 22.95 18.43 -30.91
CA ALA A 550 22.96 18.95 -32.28
C ALA A 550 23.61 20.34 -32.44
N GLY A 551 23.73 21.12 -31.36
CA GLY A 551 24.38 22.42 -31.35
C GLY A 551 25.85 22.40 -30.95
N LEU A 552 26.40 21.26 -30.50
CA LEU A 552 27.72 21.19 -29.89
C LEU A 552 28.82 21.36 -30.95
N GLU A 553 29.54 22.48 -30.92
CA GLU A 553 30.60 22.81 -31.88
C GLU A 553 32.00 22.40 -31.38
N SER A 554 32.22 22.37 -30.06
CA SER A 554 33.50 21.95 -29.43
C SER A 554 33.30 21.46 -27.99
N LEU A 555 34.36 20.94 -27.34
CA LEU A 555 34.33 20.59 -25.91
C LEU A 555 34.71 21.77 -24.99
N GLY A 556 34.92 22.96 -25.54
CA GLY A 556 35.14 24.21 -24.80
C GLY A 556 36.34 24.21 -23.85
N ARG A 557 36.16 24.80 -22.68
CA ARG A 557 37.25 25.05 -21.71
C ARG A 557 37.50 23.94 -20.70
N ALA A 558 37.09 22.70 -20.95
CA ALA A 558 37.38 21.52 -20.11
C ALA A 558 38.88 21.13 -20.02
N ARG A 559 39.80 22.08 -20.23
CA ARG A 559 41.26 21.94 -20.44
C ARG A 559 42.03 21.35 -19.26
N ARG A 560 41.35 21.06 -18.15
CA ARG A 560 41.94 20.42 -16.98
C ARG A 560 41.68 18.92 -16.96
N LEU A 561 40.79 18.41 -17.80
CA LEU A 561 40.44 17.00 -17.87
C LEU A 561 41.69 16.19 -18.25
N ARG A 562 42.11 15.31 -17.34
CA ARG A 562 43.32 14.48 -17.50
C ARG A 562 42.98 13.01 -17.63
N ARG A 563 41.83 12.60 -17.12
CA ARG A 563 41.46 11.20 -17.01
C ARG A 563 39.96 11.00 -17.09
N VAL A 564 39.55 10.04 -17.91
CA VAL A 564 38.25 9.38 -17.80
C VAL A 564 38.54 7.95 -17.34
N TYR A 565 37.94 7.48 -16.25
CA TYR A 565 38.24 6.13 -15.74
C TYR A 565 37.63 5.02 -16.57
N GLY A 566 36.48 5.28 -17.18
CA GLY A 566 35.65 4.39 -17.96
C GLY A 566 35.63 4.78 -19.43
N LEU A 567 34.42 4.82 -19.99
CA LEU A 567 34.18 5.16 -21.38
C LEU A 567 34.25 6.68 -21.59
N PHE A 568 35.03 7.12 -22.57
CA PHE A 568 34.90 8.44 -23.16
C PHE A 568 34.23 8.28 -24.53
N GLU A 569 32.96 8.66 -24.59
CA GLU A 569 32.09 8.52 -25.76
C GLU A 569 31.64 9.88 -26.29
N VAL A 570 31.87 10.09 -27.58
CA VAL A 570 31.41 11.25 -28.34
C VAL A 570 30.68 10.73 -29.57
N ASP A 571 29.36 10.70 -29.50
CA ASP A 571 28.51 10.00 -30.46
C ASP A 571 27.42 10.92 -31.04
N ASP A 572 27.21 10.89 -32.35
CA ASP A 572 26.10 11.61 -33.02
C ASP A 572 26.00 13.11 -32.68
N ASN A 573 27.12 13.84 -32.64
CA ASN A 573 27.14 15.31 -32.49
C ASN A 573 27.42 15.98 -33.84
N ASP A 574 26.36 16.22 -34.61
CA ASP A 574 26.47 16.67 -36.01
C ASP A 574 27.21 18.00 -36.21
N ALA A 575 27.13 18.92 -35.24
CA ALA A 575 27.78 20.23 -35.30
C ALA A 575 29.25 20.22 -34.84
N LEU A 576 29.75 19.12 -34.28
CA LEU A 576 31.03 19.08 -33.60
C LEU A 576 32.18 19.23 -34.60
N LEU A 577 32.95 20.31 -34.48
CA LEU A 577 34.05 20.63 -35.40
C LEU A 577 35.39 20.09 -34.90
N SER A 578 35.59 20.07 -33.58
CA SER A 578 36.85 19.71 -32.93
C SER A 578 36.62 19.20 -31.51
N LEU A 579 37.66 18.60 -30.93
CA LEU A 579 37.69 18.21 -29.52
C LEU A 579 38.44 19.25 -28.66
N ASP A 580 38.45 20.55 -29.04
CA ASP A 580 39.04 21.63 -28.22
C ASP A 580 38.48 21.57 -26.80
N GLY A 581 39.37 21.50 -25.81
CA GLY A 581 39.03 21.28 -24.41
C GLY A 581 39.61 20.03 -23.77
N VAL A 582 39.98 18.99 -24.54
CA VAL A 582 40.53 17.74 -23.97
C VAL A 582 42.04 17.56 -24.20
N GLU A 583 42.78 18.65 -24.41
CA GLU A 583 44.22 18.62 -24.75
C GLU A 583 45.12 18.07 -23.64
N ARG A 584 44.58 17.85 -22.44
CA ARG A 584 45.29 17.26 -21.30
C ARG A 584 44.87 15.84 -20.98
N LEU A 585 43.94 15.26 -21.74
CA LEU A 585 43.44 13.92 -21.52
C LEU A 585 44.55 12.90 -21.80
N ARG A 586 44.96 12.15 -20.77
CA ARG A 586 46.08 11.20 -20.86
C ARG A 586 45.63 9.75 -20.87
N ARG A 587 44.50 9.45 -20.23
CA ARG A 587 44.05 8.08 -20.00
C ARG A 587 42.54 7.98 -20.09
N VAL A 588 42.08 6.95 -20.79
CA VAL A 588 40.69 6.48 -20.82
C VAL A 588 40.68 4.95 -20.72
N GLN A 589 39.61 4.34 -20.22
CA GLN A 589 39.47 2.89 -20.31
C GLN A 589 39.03 2.49 -21.72
N ALA A 590 37.97 3.13 -22.22
CA ALA A 590 37.47 2.95 -23.57
C ALA A 590 37.32 4.30 -24.26
N LEU A 591 37.64 4.36 -25.55
CA LEU A 591 37.44 5.52 -26.41
C LEU A 591 36.44 5.16 -27.52
N SER A 592 35.36 5.92 -27.64
CA SER A 592 34.38 5.81 -28.73
C SER A 592 34.12 7.19 -29.32
N ILE A 593 34.49 7.39 -30.59
CA ILE A 593 34.17 8.61 -31.33
C ILE A 593 33.42 8.19 -32.58
N GLN A 594 32.11 8.44 -32.62
CA GLN A 594 31.25 7.93 -33.68
C GLN A 594 30.23 8.97 -34.16
N GLY A 595 29.89 8.92 -35.45
CA GLY A 595 28.73 9.66 -35.96
C GLY A 595 28.87 11.18 -35.93
N ASN A 596 30.07 11.74 -35.74
CA ASN A 596 30.26 13.19 -35.70
C ASN A 596 30.49 13.71 -37.13
N ALA A 597 29.43 14.22 -37.75
CA ALA A 597 29.40 14.54 -39.17
C ALA A 597 30.44 15.59 -39.61
N LEU A 598 30.71 16.60 -38.78
CA LEU A 598 31.59 17.72 -39.09
C LEU A 598 32.97 17.66 -38.43
N LEU A 599 33.24 16.65 -37.60
CA LEU A 599 34.52 16.52 -36.90
C LEU A 599 35.63 16.24 -37.93
N SER A 600 36.60 17.14 -38.05
CA SER A 600 37.60 17.09 -39.12
C SER A 600 38.97 16.57 -38.71
N ASP A 601 39.34 16.69 -37.44
CA ASP A 601 40.61 16.20 -36.91
C ASP A 601 40.50 15.82 -35.42
N LEU A 602 41.58 15.22 -34.90
CA LEU A 602 41.70 14.76 -33.51
C LEU A 602 42.98 15.28 -32.86
N THR A 603 43.48 16.43 -33.31
CA THR A 603 44.79 16.94 -32.87
C THR A 603 44.83 17.26 -31.38
N GLU A 604 43.68 17.51 -30.77
CA GLU A 604 43.53 17.75 -29.35
C GLU A 604 43.79 16.51 -28.50
N LEU A 605 43.71 15.29 -29.05
CA LEU A 605 44.03 14.06 -28.32
C LEU A 605 45.53 13.70 -28.35
N HIS A 606 46.42 14.61 -28.75
CA HIS A 606 47.87 14.36 -28.84
C HIS A 606 48.55 13.94 -27.53
N ASP A 607 47.97 14.27 -26.39
CA ASP A 607 48.48 13.93 -25.05
C ASP A 607 47.94 12.59 -24.51
N LEU A 608 47.06 11.91 -25.27
CA LEU A 608 46.47 10.63 -24.91
C LEU A 608 47.53 9.51 -24.97
N GLN A 609 47.79 8.88 -23.83
CA GLN A 609 48.87 7.90 -23.67
C GLN A 609 48.36 6.47 -23.54
N GLU A 610 47.15 6.28 -23.00
CA GLU A 610 46.65 4.96 -22.62
C GLU A 610 45.14 4.85 -22.84
N VAL A 611 44.75 3.80 -23.56
CA VAL A 611 43.38 3.32 -23.75
C VAL A 611 43.39 1.85 -23.34
N THR A 612 42.78 1.47 -22.22
CA THR A 612 43.05 0.14 -21.63
C THR A 612 42.17 -1.00 -22.14
N ASP A 613 41.05 -0.72 -22.81
CA ASP A 613 40.03 -1.72 -23.15
C ASP A 613 39.57 -1.68 -24.62
N SER A 614 39.06 -0.55 -25.12
CA SER A 614 38.64 -0.45 -26.52
C SER A 614 38.93 0.91 -27.14
N PHE A 615 39.27 0.91 -28.42
CA PHE A 615 39.52 2.10 -29.23
C PHE A 615 38.64 2.03 -30.48
N SER A 616 37.62 2.90 -30.56
CA SER A 616 36.67 2.94 -31.66
C SER A 616 36.58 4.35 -32.22
N ILE A 617 36.88 4.51 -33.51
CA ILE A 617 36.66 5.76 -34.26
C ILE A 617 35.96 5.38 -35.56
N VAL A 618 34.65 5.58 -35.61
CA VAL A 618 33.80 5.00 -36.65
C VAL A 618 32.81 6.00 -37.20
N SER A 619 32.55 5.98 -38.51
CA SER A 619 31.46 6.79 -39.09
C SER A 619 31.57 8.30 -38.86
N ASN A 620 32.78 8.86 -38.87
CA ASN A 620 33.03 10.31 -38.85
C ASN A 620 33.41 10.77 -40.28
N PRO A 621 32.45 11.18 -41.13
CA PRO A 621 32.68 11.35 -42.57
C PRO A 621 33.61 12.51 -42.94
N SER A 622 33.77 13.51 -42.06
CA SER A 622 34.69 14.65 -42.27
C SER A 622 36.10 14.40 -41.72
N LEU A 623 36.29 13.37 -40.89
CA LEU A 623 37.57 13.00 -40.29
C LEU A 623 38.32 12.06 -41.22
N ALA A 624 39.53 12.42 -41.64
CA ALA A 624 40.31 11.53 -42.50
C ALA A 624 40.66 10.23 -41.75
N THR A 625 40.48 9.08 -42.41
CA THR A 625 40.84 7.77 -41.83
C THR A 625 42.32 7.74 -41.40
N ALA A 626 43.20 8.40 -42.16
CA ALA A 626 44.61 8.51 -41.83
C ALA A 626 44.88 9.25 -40.50
N ASP A 627 44.06 10.24 -40.14
CA ASP A 627 44.21 10.99 -38.89
C ASP A 627 43.75 10.15 -37.68
N ALA A 628 42.66 9.37 -37.84
CA ALA A 628 42.23 8.40 -36.84
C ALA A 628 43.27 7.28 -36.62
N GLU A 629 43.88 6.78 -37.69
CA GLU A 629 44.99 5.82 -37.61
C GLU A 629 46.26 6.42 -37.00
N ALA A 630 46.56 7.69 -37.31
CA ALA A 630 47.69 8.41 -36.73
C ALA A 630 47.54 8.56 -35.21
N LEU A 631 46.33 8.87 -34.72
CA LEU A 631 46.03 8.89 -33.29
C LEU A 631 46.22 7.49 -32.68
N ARG A 632 45.63 6.45 -33.29
CA ARG A 632 45.82 5.05 -32.85
C ARG A 632 47.29 4.70 -32.67
N ASP A 633 48.14 5.07 -33.62
CA ASP A 633 49.56 4.76 -33.59
C ASP A 633 50.36 5.65 -32.62
N ALA A 634 49.85 6.84 -32.30
CA ALA A 634 50.45 7.76 -31.32
C ALA A 634 50.14 7.38 -29.86
N VAL A 635 48.99 6.74 -29.61
CA VAL A 635 48.62 6.25 -28.27
C VAL A 635 49.58 5.14 -27.85
N GLY A 636 50.31 5.36 -26.76
CA GLY A 636 51.38 4.47 -26.32
C GLY A 636 50.92 3.05 -25.94
N THR A 637 49.69 2.91 -25.45
CA THR A 637 49.09 1.60 -25.13
C THR A 637 47.61 1.60 -25.47
N ILE A 638 47.21 0.69 -26.35
CA ILE A 638 45.82 0.37 -26.64
C ILE A 638 45.56 -1.08 -26.25
N GLY A 639 44.67 -1.29 -25.30
CA GLY A 639 44.13 -2.59 -24.92
C GLY A 639 42.93 -2.99 -25.77
N GLY A 640 42.58 -4.27 -25.67
CA GLY A 640 41.43 -4.91 -26.32
C GLY A 640 41.21 -4.56 -27.80
N ALA A 641 39.97 -4.24 -28.17
CA ALA A 641 39.55 -4.15 -29.57
C ALA A 641 39.80 -2.77 -30.17
N VAL A 642 40.28 -2.75 -31.41
CA VAL A 642 40.50 -1.53 -32.20
C VAL A 642 39.60 -1.56 -33.44
N ASP A 643 38.75 -0.55 -33.59
CA ASP A 643 37.89 -0.35 -34.76
C ASP A 643 38.09 1.06 -35.34
N VAL A 644 38.63 1.15 -36.55
CA VAL A 644 38.78 2.41 -37.29
C VAL A 644 38.25 2.17 -38.69
N ARG A 645 37.02 2.60 -38.96
CA ARG A 645 36.33 2.35 -40.23
C ARG A 645 35.27 3.40 -40.53
N ASP A 646 34.81 3.42 -41.78
CA ASP A 646 33.71 4.25 -42.25
C ASP A 646 33.94 5.77 -42.00
N ASN A 647 35.19 6.21 -41.85
CA ASN A 647 35.59 7.61 -41.75
C ASN A 647 35.88 8.21 -43.15
N GLY A 648 36.15 9.52 -43.20
CA GLY A 648 36.50 10.24 -44.42
C GLY A 648 37.75 9.71 -45.14
N PRO A 649 37.85 9.94 -46.46
CA PRO A 649 38.95 9.42 -47.31
C PRO A 649 40.31 10.08 -47.06
#